data_AF-A0A814FVC2-F1
#
_entry.id   AF-A0A814FVC2-F1
#
_cell.length_a   1.000
_cell.length_b   1.000
_cell.length_c   1.000
_cell.angle_alpha   90.00
_cell.angle_beta   90.00
_cell.angle_gamma   90.00
#
_symmetry.space_group_name_H-M   'P 1'
#
loop_
_entity.id
_entity.type
_entity.pdbx_description
1 polymer ?
#
loop_
_entity_poly.entity_id
_entity_poly.type
_entity_poly.pdbx_seq_one_letter_code
_entity_poly.pdbx_strand_id
1 'polypeptide(L)'
;MILSLQQESKFSAALSKRFENEGVHAFLENFEAVAQKHERRRQKIKKDEEIENEKLPSEYRNTFNVKPQRITSNEYELLYIETLYTIKHKIGTTTSRYIQGENDLYAYAQEAFGLSNGDHQRLLEKANEEKPPILILLVEIVEAKDLEAKDANGFSDPYCMLGIVPERRHFLTSQHSNGGGGLSSDEEGANANTLHDNKLGFMKRLKSFRKSTYRRGQGREKTILTTGSSLQYHSSLRDKLPAKYIQTTDVKTATLNPVWMEKFRFHLESGKTETFHLDIWDHDDEFSVFEAAKKLNQVQGFKGLNRYFKQVAQSARTNYLHESLHVDDFLGSVNLKINEIPSTGIDKWFSLEGRSENSKVRGQIHIRANLTTREDRGISEEDNWTDIKEHVELLQIFIDHELKKFKGETTQWTGELSRDAETILHQHAIQGGITDIQQSMCRWIAYSKKHSEHILAHKLLLSVTEQLEQTWKPTSLSRDESDVLREAFTLFINHGFKQLAKIRELFPATNKTSMERLEQLLTILMKLHSMEVFRHCCPFQNSLQHEITSIIKTGTIEWFNRLATQITKPRLRSDEDILRNTSELVYIMIADAHLCIKYYNPIFDSTVKMSFYNISFKKIDEKLMDIVIKALEEELGEQVHQCPSTFLEIKEPDSADVLAFSAAAEQISLCLFELYLSLHELSKYKIYVNETDRVNLKITQYYMYFGAAVKKWLSLARNKILHRIERSVENDKYEAALTSTHNVKFTPSSLDVSSCFSQISQFWRRLAWPDIITSIAYLIKITEDMANATCLYAMLVEGKLNARKLYETNDLSYYTQELSLVVNDIERIRDSFKTLPIELSYDKLLVAAEKFHSIAVVDEYRKKIETTVAICSHEIIDKIYQILNKIVTKMEIELKQHIVHIIDTPEHILLQDTIQPLITYLDTRLLPFKDFLIRQNFTRLLELVWSILIDQFLLETEKTSKPRTTSSHARLVKALDSFVDYFNTDEQCLPKEALKTDKYKLIKKLLKYYSTDTYSLIKLYYQEKLQEQERIGVINQTLHLADLGKLYCRAYYHLKEETLYVEIISCKNLKPCDSNGLSDPFVEIQLCPKFLYPHIEKQQTSIVKKTLNPSFNEKFEFRLTEKECTLSGGFIHFIVMDHDLMWSNDFEGEAFLEISKLPGIPHDSTNDCRPLDELKKIELSLTHPKAVRSRIIEILEQRLSDKTAIEFVRQRREAENQ
;
A
#
# COMPACT_ATOMS: atom_id res chain seq x y z
N MET A 1 43.66 -8.51 -10.78
CA MET A 1 42.22 -8.27 -10.57
C MET A 1 41.95 -7.13 -9.59
N ILE A 2 42.29 -7.23 -8.30
CA ILE A 2 42.01 -6.15 -7.31
C ILE A 2 42.81 -4.86 -7.60
N LEU A 3 44.08 -4.99 -8.00
CA LEU A 3 44.91 -3.85 -8.41
C LEU A 3 44.49 -3.23 -9.75
N SER A 4 43.94 -4.01 -10.69
CA SER A 4 43.42 -3.47 -11.96
C SER A 4 42.10 -2.74 -11.74
N LEU A 5 41.22 -3.23 -10.86
CA LEU A 5 39.99 -2.54 -10.44
C LEU A 5 40.27 -1.21 -9.72
N GLN A 6 41.32 -1.15 -8.90
CA GLN A 6 41.73 0.10 -8.22
C GLN A 6 42.36 1.13 -9.17
N GLN A 7 43.02 0.69 -10.24
CA GLN A 7 43.55 1.60 -11.27
C GLN A 7 42.47 2.02 -12.28
N GLU A 8 41.55 1.14 -12.68
CA GLU A 8 40.36 1.48 -13.46
C GLU A 8 39.53 2.56 -12.73
N SER A 9 39.37 2.44 -11.41
CA SER A 9 38.72 3.45 -10.57
C SER A 9 39.45 4.80 -10.57
N LYS A 10 40.79 4.82 -10.52
CA LYS A 10 41.57 6.07 -10.53
C LYS A 10 41.62 6.74 -11.91
N PHE A 11 41.67 5.97 -12.99
CA PHE A 11 41.66 6.48 -14.36
C PHE A 11 40.27 6.97 -14.77
N SER A 12 39.22 6.24 -14.38
CA SER A 12 37.82 6.67 -14.48
C SER A 12 37.58 7.97 -13.73
N ALA A 13 38.07 8.11 -12.49
CA ALA A 13 37.95 9.35 -11.72
C ALA A 13 38.69 10.55 -12.35
N ALA A 14 39.82 10.31 -13.03
CA ALA A 14 40.57 11.35 -13.73
C ALA A 14 39.91 11.78 -15.06
N LEU A 15 39.27 10.85 -15.77
CA LEU A 15 38.47 11.14 -16.97
C LEU A 15 37.16 11.85 -16.59
N SER A 16 36.48 11.42 -15.53
CA SER A 16 35.30 12.13 -15.00
C SER A 16 35.61 13.59 -14.69
N LYS A 17 36.74 13.87 -14.03
CA LYS A 17 37.20 15.23 -13.74
C LYS A 17 37.50 16.09 -14.98
N ARG A 18 37.80 15.47 -16.11
CA ARG A 18 38.15 16.18 -17.36
C ARG A 18 36.90 16.51 -18.18
N PHE A 19 35.91 15.61 -18.17
CA PHE A 19 34.61 15.82 -18.79
C PHE A 19 33.65 16.68 -17.93
N GLU A 20 33.91 16.83 -16.62
CA GLU A 20 33.25 17.81 -15.73
C GLU A 20 33.36 19.26 -16.25
N ASN A 21 34.45 19.61 -16.94
CA ASN A 21 34.65 20.97 -17.48
C ASN A 21 33.87 21.26 -18.78
N GLU A 22 33.26 20.25 -19.42
CA GLU A 22 32.60 20.37 -20.73
C GLU A 22 31.07 20.16 -20.69
N GLY A 23 30.47 19.95 -19.50
CA GLY A 23 29.00 19.88 -19.32
C GLY A 23 28.30 18.60 -19.83
N VAL A 24 29.03 17.68 -20.48
CA VAL A 24 28.50 16.41 -21.01
C VAL A 24 28.27 15.36 -19.90
N HIS A 25 28.99 15.48 -18.78
CA HIS A 25 29.01 14.52 -17.67
C HIS A 25 27.70 14.45 -16.84
N ALA A 26 26.88 15.50 -16.85
CA ALA A 26 26.01 15.78 -15.72
C ALA A 26 24.59 15.16 -15.75
N PHE A 27 24.01 14.78 -16.89
CA PHE A 27 22.55 14.49 -16.92
C PHE A 27 22.11 13.29 -16.09
N LEU A 28 22.56 12.07 -16.43
CA LEU A 28 22.15 10.87 -15.71
C LEU A 28 22.65 10.90 -14.25
N GLU A 29 23.79 11.52 -13.99
CA GLU A 29 24.31 11.78 -12.64
C GLU A 29 23.47 12.79 -11.86
N ASN A 30 22.90 13.80 -12.52
CA ASN A 30 21.98 14.77 -11.93
C ASN A 30 20.66 14.10 -11.56
N PHE A 31 20.12 13.21 -12.42
CA PHE A 31 18.96 12.37 -12.07
C PHE A 31 19.28 11.45 -10.89
N GLU A 32 20.50 10.90 -10.85
CA GLU A 32 20.96 10.11 -9.72
C GLU A 32 21.07 10.94 -8.44
N ALA A 33 21.62 12.15 -8.52
CA ALA A 33 21.76 13.09 -7.41
C ALA A 33 20.39 13.54 -6.88
N VAL A 34 19.42 13.81 -7.76
CA VAL A 34 18.03 14.10 -7.38
C VAL A 34 17.43 12.91 -6.65
N ALA A 35 17.63 11.69 -7.13
CA ALA A 35 17.14 10.49 -6.46
C ALA A 35 17.85 10.24 -5.11
N GLN A 36 19.16 10.54 -4.98
CA GLN A 36 19.87 10.48 -3.70
C GLN A 36 19.36 11.57 -2.73
N LYS A 37 19.10 12.78 -3.22
CA LYS A 37 18.48 13.87 -2.45
C LYS A 37 17.09 13.46 -1.94
N HIS A 38 16.28 12.82 -2.80
CA HIS A 38 14.98 12.25 -2.43
C HIS A 38 15.12 11.19 -1.32
N GLU A 39 16.07 10.25 -1.44
CA GLU A 39 16.30 9.24 -0.40
C GLU A 39 16.77 9.86 0.93
N ARG A 40 17.63 10.89 0.88
CA ARG A 40 18.02 11.65 2.09
C ARG A 40 16.82 12.34 2.75
N ARG A 41 15.93 12.96 1.97
CA ARG A 41 14.69 13.57 2.49
C ARG A 41 13.79 12.51 3.14
N ARG A 42 13.65 11.34 2.52
CA ARG A 42 12.92 10.19 3.07
C ARG A 42 13.51 9.70 4.39
N GLN A 43 14.84 9.60 4.49
CA GLN A 43 15.52 9.23 5.74
C GLN A 43 15.36 10.31 6.81
N LYS A 44 15.34 11.60 6.43
CA LYS A 44 15.10 12.70 7.37
C LYS A 44 13.71 12.64 7.99
N ILE A 45 12.66 12.40 7.19
CA ILE A 45 11.28 12.23 7.68
C ILE A 45 11.20 11.11 8.73
N LYS A 46 11.99 10.04 8.58
CA LYS A 46 12.10 8.95 9.56
C LYS A 46 12.93 9.29 10.81
N LYS A 47 13.89 10.22 10.71
CA LYS A 47 14.75 10.63 11.83
C LYS A 47 14.11 11.71 12.70
N ASP A 48 13.31 12.59 12.09
CA ASP A 48 12.51 13.60 12.81
C ASP A 48 11.43 12.93 13.71
N GLU A 49 11.32 11.60 13.69
CA GLU A 49 10.54 10.77 14.62
C GLU A 49 11.09 10.78 16.07
N GLU A 50 12.36 11.12 16.29
CA GLU A 50 13.05 10.97 17.59
C GLU A 50 13.12 12.26 18.43
N ILE A 51 12.65 13.39 17.90
CA ILE A 51 12.69 14.68 18.62
C ILE A 51 11.39 14.86 19.42
N GLU A 52 11.35 14.25 20.60
CA GLU A 52 10.34 14.57 21.62
C GLU A 52 10.71 15.89 22.35
N ASN A 53 9.69 16.72 22.58
CA ASN A 53 9.68 17.92 23.43
C ASN A 53 10.06 19.26 22.78
N GLU A 54 9.23 19.75 21.86
CA GLU A 54 9.03 21.20 21.73
C GLU A 54 7.93 21.70 22.68
N LYS A 55 8.21 22.82 23.35
CA LYS A 55 7.24 23.52 24.22
C LYS A 55 6.01 23.92 23.41
N LEU A 56 4.84 23.75 24.01
CA LEU A 56 3.56 24.24 23.50
C LEU A 56 3.66 25.71 23.04
N PRO A 57 3.19 26.05 21.83
CA PRO A 57 3.11 27.44 21.40
C PRO A 57 2.28 28.26 22.40
N SER A 58 2.80 29.44 22.75
CA SER A 58 2.14 30.43 23.64
C SER A 58 0.77 30.89 23.14
N GLU A 59 0.42 30.57 21.90
CA GLU A 59 -0.86 30.90 21.25
C GLU A 59 -2.07 30.18 21.84
N TYR A 60 -1.87 29.08 22.60
CA TYR A 60 -2.95 28.32 23.24
C TYR A 60 -3.85 29.17 24.16
N ARG A 61 -3.28 30.22 24.78
CA ARG A 61 -4.03 31.12 25.68
C ARG A 61 -4.86 32.18 24.96
N ASN A 62 -4.60 32.44 23.68
CA ASN A 62 -5.12 33.63 22.99
C ASN A 62 -6.14 33.34 21.88
N THR A 63 -6.31 32.08 21.43
CA THR A 63 -7.08 31.76 20.22
C THR A 63 -8.61 31.82 20.37
N PHE A 64 -9.13 31.74 21.60
CA PHE A 64 -10.57 31.84 21.86
C PHE A 64 -10.84 32.76 23.04
N ASN A 65 -10.58 34.06 22.87
CA ASN A 65 -11.07 35.09 23.78
C ASN A 65 -12.61 35.15 23.70
N VAL A 66 -13.28 34.20 24.35
CA VAL A 66 -14.69 34.37 24.71
C VAL A 66 -14.67 35.49 25.74
N LYS A 67 -15.20 36.67 25.37
CA LYS A 67 -15.39 37.74 26.35
C LYS A 67 -16.27 37.16 27.45
N PRO A 68 -15.81 37.09 28.72
CA PRO A 68 -16.63 36.59 29.79
C PRO A 68 -17.89 37.46 29.84
N GLN A 69 -19.05 36.81 29.82
CA GLN A 69 -20.32 37.48 29.99
C GLN A 69 -20.35 37.98 31.43
N ARG A 70 -19.91 39.23 31.64
CA ARG A 70 -19.76 39.80 32.98
C ARG A 70 -21.15 40.15 33.52
N ILE A 71 -21.47 39.57 34.67
CA ILE A 71 -22.57 40.00 35.53
C ILE A 71 -22.47 41.52 35.69
N THR A 72 -23.59 42.24 35.58
CA THR A 72 -23.57 43.69 35.77
C THR A 72 -23.17 44.01 37.21
N SER A 73 -22.56 45.18 37.45
CA SER A 73 -22.13 45.56 38.81
C SER A 73 -23.26 45.49 39.84
N ASN A 74 -24.51 45.72 39.41
CA ASN A 74 -25.68 45.65 40.29
C ASN A 74 -26.12 44.20 40.57
N GLU A 75 -26.11 43.32 39.57
CA GLU A 75 -26.39 41.90 39.77
C GLU A 75 -25.32 41.22 40.64
N TYR A 76 -24.06 41.67 40.54
CA TYR A 76 -22.95 41.16 41.35
C TYR A 76 -23.11 41.54 42.84
N GLU A 77 -23.53 42.78 43.13
CA GLU A 77 -23.86 43.19 44.50
C GLU A 77 -25.07 42.42 45.06
N LEU A 78 -26.11 42.20 44.25
CA LEU A 78 -27.30 41.45 44.66
C LEU A 78 -26.97 39.98 44.99
N LEU A 79 -26.18 39.32 44.14
CA LEU A 79 -25.72 37.95 44.38
C LEU A 79 -24.88 37.84 45.67
N TYR A 80 -24.08 38.86 45.97
CA TYR A 80 -23.32 38.89 47.22
C TYR A 80 -24.22 39.09 48.44
N ILE A 81 -25.22 39.99 48.37
CA ILE A 81 -26.23 40.15 49.43
C ILE A 81 -26.93 38.81 49.70
N GLU A 82 -27.33 38.10 48.64
CA GLU A 82 -27.96 36.77 48.75
C GLU A 82 -27.03 35.74 49.39
N THR A 83 -25.73 35.77 49.05
CA THR A 83 -24.72 34.91 49.69
C THR A 83 -24.61 35.19 51.19
N LEU A 84 -24.59 36.47 51.60
CA LEU A 84 -24.55 36.87 53.01
C LEU A 84 -25.84 36.50 53.75
N TYR A 85 -26.99 36.64 53.09
CA TYR A 85 -28.30 36.22 53.58
C TYR A 85 -28.34 34.70 53.82
N THR A 86 -27.86 33.91 52.86
CA THR A 86 -27.71 32.45 52.95
C THR A 86 -26.86 32.03 54.17
N ILE A 87 -25.72 32.70 54.40
CA ILE A 87 -24.82 32.42 55.54
C ILE A 87 -25.47 32.75 56.88
N LYS A 88 -26.25 33.85 56.94
CA LYS A 88 -26.95 34.28 58.15
C LYS A 88 -28.09 33.33 58.52
N HIS A 89 -28.84 32.86 57.52
CA HIS A 89 -30.07 32.10 57.71
C HIS A 89 -29.90 30.59 57.50
N LYS A 90 -28.71 30.05 57.79
CA LYS A 90 -28.41 28.61 57.67
C LYS A 90 -29.48 27.73 58.32
N ILE A 91 -29.88 26.68 57.60
CA ILE A 91 -30.92 25.75 58.01
C ILE A 91 -30.35 24.34 58.28
N GLY A 92 -30.99 23.63 59.21
CA GLY A 92 -30.59 22.30 59.66
C GLY A 92 -29.36 22.28 60.59
N THR A 93 -29.11 21.14 61.23
CA THR A 93 -27.87 20.92 61.99
C THR A 93 -26.71 20.61 61.05
N THR A 94 -25.54 21.18 61.33
CA THR A 94 -24.34 20.95 60.53
C THR A 94 -23.78 19.56 60.80
N THR A 95 -23.72 18.73 59.76
CA THR A 95 -22.99 17.45 59.76
C THR A 95 -21.48 17.70 59.71
N SER A 96 -20.64 16.72 60.08
CA SER A 96 -19.17 16.82 60.11
C SER A 96 -18.50 17.30 58.80
N ARG A 97 -19.21 17.24 57.67
CA ARG A 97 -18.78 17.72 56.36
C ARG A 97 -18.79 19.25 56.21
N TYR A 98 -19.64 19.97 56.94
CA TYR A 98 -19.90 21.41 56.74
C TYR A 98 -19.46 22.26 57.94
N ILE A 99 -19.12 23.53 57.69
CA ILE A 99 -18.56 24.43 58.70
C ILE A 99 -19.66 25.07 59.55
N GLN A 100 -19.44 25.08 60.87
CA GLN A 100 -20.40 25.59 61.85
C GLN A 100 -20.30 27.12 62.04
N GLY A 101 -19.09 27.68 62.03
CA GLY A 101 -18.84 29.11 62.23
C GLY A 101 -19.32 29.98 61.06
N GLU A 102 -19.96 31.12 61.36
CA GLU A 102 -20.42 32.07 60.33
C GLU A 102 -19.31 33.02 59.86
N ASN A 103 -18.37 33.36 60.75
CA ASN A 103 -17.28 34.30 60.45
C ASN A 103 -16.34 33.78 59.36
N ASP A 104 -16.02 32.48 59.37
CA ASP A 104 -15.15 31.87 58.35
C ASP A 104 -15.82 31.89 56.97
N LEU A 105 -17.15 31.66 56.93
CA LEU A 105 -17.94 31.72 55.69
C LEU A 105 -18.04 33.15 55.15
N TYR A 106 -18.21 34.15 56.03
CA TYR A 106 -18.19 35.56 55.62
C TYR A 106 -16.82 35.97 55.07
N ALA A 107 -15.73 35.54 55.72
CA ALA A 107 -14.37 35.81 55.25
C ALA A 107 -14.12 35.17 53.88
N TYR A 108 -14.52 33.91 53.69
CA TYR A 108 -14.41 33.23 52.40
C TYR A 108 -15.22 33.94 51.32
N ALA A 109 -16.49 34.27 51.57
CA ALA A 109 -17.35 34.95 50.60
C ALA A 109 -16.77 36.32 50.22
N GLN A 110 -16.27 37.08 51.19
CA GLN A 110 -15.63 38.37 50.92
C GLN A 110 -14.39 38.23 50.02
N GLU A 111 -13.53 37.25 50.31
CA GLU A 111 -12.32 37.00 49.53
C GLU A 111 -12.66 36.54 48.10
N ALA A 112 -13.62 35.62 47.95
CA ALA A 112 -14.03 35.07 46.66
C ALA A 112 -14.65 36.13 45.74
N PHE A 113 -15.46 37.04 46.31
CA PHE A 113 -16.04 38.15 45.56
C PHE A 113 -15.07 39.32 45.34
N GLY A 114 -13.90 39.31 45.99
CA GLY A 114 -12.87 40.35 45.86
C GLY A 114 -13.30 41.72 46.42
N LEU A 115 -14.12 41.73 47.48
CA LEU A 115 -14.71 42.96 48.03
C LEU A 115 -13.86 43.58 49.14
N SER A 116 -13.85 44.91 49.20
CA SER A 116 -13.20 45.66 50.28
C SER A 116 -13.96 45.46 51.61
N ASN A 117 -13.27 45.64 52.75
CA ASN A 117 -13.92 45.56 54.07
C ASN A 117 -15.10 46.56 54.19
N GLY A 118 -14.96 47.76 53.59
CA GLY A 118 -16.02 48.77 53.61
C GLY A 118 -17.26 48.35 52.82
N ASP A 119 -17.07 47.76 51.64
CA ASP A 119 -18.18 47.26 50.82
C ASP A 119 -18.85 46.05 51.44
N HIS A 120 -18.07 45.12 52.03
CA HIS A 120 -18.60 43.98 52.76
C HIS A 120 -19.52 44.42 53.90
N GLN A 121 -19.06 45.36 54.74
CA GLN A 121 -19.86 45.82 55.88
C GLN A 121 -21.17 46.49 55.43
N ARG A 122 -21.11 47.35 54.39
CA ARG A 122 -22.28 47.99 53.79
C ARG A 122 -23.30 46.99 53.22
N LEU A 123 -22.83 45.94 52.53
CA LEU A 123 -23.70 44.92 51.94
C LEU A 123 -24.22 43.92 52.99
N LEU A 124 -23.44 43.65 54.04
CA LEU A 124 -23.85 42.86 55.20
C LEU A 124 -24.97 43.56 56.00
N GLU A 125 -24.90 44.87 56.17
CA GLU A 125 -25.99 45.66 56.75
C GLU A 125 -27.29 45.52 55.94
N LYS A 126 -27.21 45.62 54.61
CA LYS A 126 -28.38 45.40 53.74
C LYS A 126 -28.94 43.98 53.86
N ALA A 127 -28.10 42.96 53.83
CA ALA A 127 -28.53 41.57 54.05
C ALA A 127 -29.15 41.39 55.45
N ASN A 128 -28.70 42.17 56.44
CA ASN A 128 -29.24 42.14 57.79
C ASN A 128 -30.62 42.77 57.95
N GLU A 129 -30.95 43.75 57.11
CA GLU A 129 -32.26 44.41 57.05
C GLU A 129 -33.35 43.54 56.42
N GLU A 130 -32.97 42.49 55.70
CA GLU A 130 -33.91 41.57 55.06
C GLU A 130 -34.68 40.70 56.08
N LYS A 131 -35.94 40.38 55.74
CA LYS A 131 -36.79 39.55 56.59
C LYS A 131 -36.26 38.11 56.62
N PRO A 132 -36.31 37.42 57.77
CA PRO A 132 -35.92 36.02 57.85
C PRO A 132 -36.81 35.14 56.96
N PRO A 133 -36.27 34.06 56.39
CA PRO A 133 -37.03 33.21 55.48
C PRO A 133 -38.06 32.36 56.25
N ILE A 134 -39.15 31.98 55.59
CA ILE A 134 -40.14 31.05 56.14
C ILE A 134 -39.57 29.64 55.99
N LEU A 135 -39.40 28.93 57.11
CA LEU A 135 -38.95 27.55 57.12
C LEU A 135 -40.09 26.61 56.70
N ILE A 136 -39.75 25.64 55.86
CA ILE A 136 -40.68 24.64 55.36
C ILE A 136 -40.09 23.26 55.62
N LEU A 137 -40.88 22.39 56.22
CA LEU A 137 -40.58 20.97 56.35
C LEU A 137 -41.28 20.21 55.22
N LEU A 138 -40.49 19.50 54.41
CA LEU A 138 -40.96 18.54 53.44
C LEU A 138 -40.85 17.15 54.05
N VAL A 139 -41.94 16.40 54.11
CA VAL A 139 -41.97 15.04 54.66
C VAL A 139 -42.52 14.08 53.62
N GLU A 140 -41.82 12.99 53.34
CA GLU A 140 -42.32 11.86 52.54
C GLU A 140 -42.51 10.65 53.45
N ILE A 141 -43.74 10.13 53.47
CA ILE A 141 -44.08 8.88 54.15
C ILE A 141 -43.93 7.76 53.13
N VAL A 142 -42.87 6.96 53.28
CA VAL A 142 -42.48 5.96 52.29
C VAL A 142 -43.27 4.68 52.52
N GLU A 143 -43.01 4.01 53.65
CA GLU A 143 -43.59 2.72 53.99
C GLU A 143 -43.50 2.46 55.50
N ALA A 144 -44.30 1.51 56.02
CA ALA A 144 -44.11 0.94 57.34
C ALA A 144 -44.00 -0.59 57.24
N LYS A 145 -43.47 -1.22 58.29
CA LYS A 145 -43.33 -2.67 58.37
C LYS A 145 -43.54 -3.19 59.79
N ASP A 146 -43.91 -4.48 59.87
CA ASP A 146 -44.11 -5.21 61.12
C ASP A 146 -45.14 -4.53 62.06
N LEU A 147 -46.18 -3.91 61.48
CA LEU A 147 -47.28 -3.35 62.25
C LEU A 147 -48.05 -4.45 63.01
N GLU A 148 -48.73 -4.06 64.09
CA GLU A 148 -49.55 -4.98 64.88
C GLU A 148 -50.91 -5.18 64.21
N ALA A 149 -51.31 -6.43 63.96
CA ALA A 149 -52.65 -6.73 63.45
C ALA A 149 -53.72 -6.41 64.51
N LYS A 150 -54.71 -5.58 64.16
CA LYS A 150 -55.86 -5.29 65.02
C LYS A 150 -57.16 -5.88 64.48
N ASP A 151 -57.23 -6.14 63.18
CA ASP A 151 -58.39 -6.78 62.57
C ASP A 151 -58.47 -8.27 62.87
N ALA A 152 -59.70 -8.78 62.88
CA ALA A 152 -59.99 -10.22 63.01
C ALA A 152 -59.40 -11.06 61.85
N ASN A 153 -59.05 -10.43 60.72
CA ASN A 153 -58.43 -11.07 59.55
C ASN A 153 -56.92 -11.33 59.73
N GLY A 154 -56.31 -10.90 60.84
CA GLY A 154 -54.88 -11.03 61.11
C GLY A 154 -53.99 -9.96 60.44
N PHE A 155 -54.60 -8.88 59.93
CA PHE A 155 -53.97 -7.72 59.33
C PHE A 155 -54.47 -6.42 60.00
N SER A 156 -54.19 -5.29 59.34
CA SER A 156 -54.66 -3.94 59.67
C SER A 156 -54.85 -3.17 58.35
N ASP A 157 -55.64 -2.11 58.39
CA ASP A 157 -55.89 -1.10 57.37
C ASP A 157 -55.18 0.24 57.73
N PRO A 158 -53.83 0.30 57.76
CA PRO A 158 -53.12 1.45 58.31
C PRO A 158 -53.22 2.74 57.49
N TYR A 159 -53.32 3.88 58.18
CA TYR A 159 -53.09 5.24 57.68
C TYR A 159 -52.34 6.11 58.68
N CYS A 160 -51.69 7.18 58.21
CA CYS A 160 -50.95 8.13 59.05
C CYS A 160 -51.70 9.45 59.19
N MET A 161 -51.64 10.06 60.38
CA MET A 161 -52.02 11.45 60.66
C MET A 161 -50.78 12.25 61.09
N LEU A 162 -50.59 13.42 60.46
CA LEU A 162 -49.34 14.17 60.47
C LEU A 162 -49.60 15.63 60.88
N GLY A 163 -48.76 16.20 61.73
CA GLY A 163 -48.86 17.62 62.11
C GLY A 163 -47.64 18.18 62.84
N ILE A 164 -47.61 19.50 63.00
CA ILE A 164 -46.54 20.21 63.72
C ILE A 164 -47.02 20.60 65.12
N VAL A 165 -46.24 20.24 66.14
CA VAL A 165 -46.45 20.57 67.56
C VAL A 165 -45.54 21.74 67.97
N PRO A 166 -46.08 22.89 68.38
CA PRO A 166 -45.29 23.95 69.03
C PRO A 166 -44.95 23.59 70.49
N GLU A 167 -43.71 23.82 70.92
CA GLU A 167 -43.29 23.62 72.32
C GLU A 167 -43.73 24.80 73.22
N ARG A 168 -44.30 24.54 74.41
CA ARG A 168 -44.76 25.58 75.35
C ARG A 168 -43.59 26.21 76.12
N ARG A 169 -43.49 27.54 76.12
CA ARG A 169 -42.69 28.29 77.10
C ARG A 169 -43.29 28.14 78.50
N HIS A 170 -42.50 27.64 79.47
CA HIS A 170 -42.83 27.71 80.89
C HIS A 170 -42.71 29.16 81.38
N PHE A 171 -43.80 29.73 81.90
CA PHE A 171 -43.78 30.99 82.65
C PHE A 171 -43.41 30.71 84.10
N LEU A 172 -42.32 31.32 84.58
CA LEU A 172 -41.98 31.40 86.00
C LEU A 172 -42.70 32.60 86.63
N THR A 173 -43.27 32.37 87.81
CA THR A 173 -44.00 33.32 88.65
C THR A 173 -43.09 34.31 89.37
N SER A 174 -43.51 35.59 89.33
CA SER A 174 -43.30 36.74 90.23
C SER A 174 -42.02 36.87 91.08
N GLN A 175 -41.40 38.05 91.01
CA GLN A 175 -41.29 38.98 92.15
C GLN A 175 -40.90 40.41 91.71
N HIS A 176 -41.40 41.37 92.49
CA HIS A 176 -41.33 42.82 92.33
C HIS A 176 -39.91 43.42 92.21
N SER A 177 -39.75 44.53 91.48
CA SER A 177 -39.69 45.91 92.04
C SER A 177 -38.87 46.89 91.20
N ASN A 178 -39.48 48.06 91.00
CA ASN A 178 -38.94 49.44 90.96
C ASN A 178 -37.87 49.91 89.96
N GLY A 179 -38.23 51.06 89.36
CA GLY A 179 -37.35 52.18 89.00
C GLY A 179 -36.93 52.16 87.53
N GLY A 180 -37.17 53.17 86.68
CA GLY A 180 -37.54 54.57 86.91
C GLY A 180 -36.62 55.45 86.06
N GLY A 181 -37.20 56.31 85.22
CA GLY A 181 -36.53 57.44 84.54
C GLY A 181 -35.66 57.05 83.32
N GLY A 182 -35.55 57.85 82.27
CA GLY A 182 -36.04 59.20 82.04
C GLY A 182 -35.75 59.62 80.59
N LEU A 183 -36.58 60.54 80.13
CA LEU A 183 -36.49 61.31 78.89
C LEU A 183 -35.29 62.27 78.90
N SER A 184 -34.85 62.67 77.71
CA SER A 184 -34.62 64.08 77.27
C SER A 184 -33.68 64.06 76.06
N SER A 185 -34.09 64.40 74.84
CA SER A 185 -34.56 65.70 74.32
C SER A 185 -33.43 66.59 73.80
N ASP A 186 -33.83 67.32 72.75
CA ASP A 186 -33.32 68.59 72.24
C ASP A 186 -32.20 68.50 71.19
N GLU A 187 -32.44 68.82 69.92
CA GLU A 187 -33.09 69.95 69.22
C GLU A 187 -32.11 71.02 68.72
N GLU A 188 -32.50 71.59 67.57
CA GLU A 188 -32.04 72.82 66.91
C GLU A 188 -30.67 72.81 66.18
N GLY A 189 -30.55 73.31 64.95
CA GLY A 189 -31.51 73.93 64.04
C GLY A 189 -30.82 74.67 62.88
N ALA A 190 -31.54 74.78 61.75
CA ALA A 190 -31.52 75.82 60.69
C ALA A 190 -30.22 76.01 59.83
N ASN A 191 -30.22 76.28 58.52
CA ASN A 191 -31.22 76.72 57.52
C ASN A 191 -30.67 76.42 56.08
N ALA A 192 -31.49 75.87 55.15
CA ALA A 192 -32.13 76.48 53.97
C ALA A 192 -31.17 76.96 52.84
N ASN A 193 -31.25 76.63 51.53
CA ASN A 193 -32.32 76.39 50.53
C ASN A 193 -31.77 75.42 49.43
N THR A 194 -32.49 74.69 48.56
CA THR A 194 -33.61 75.06 47.68
C THR A 194 -34.17 73.80 46.95
N LEU A 195 -35.47 73.83 46.59
CA LEU A 195 -36.20 73.15 45.48
C LEU A 195 -36.83 71.73 45.65
N HIS A 196 -38.10 71.79 46.10
CA HIS A 196 -39.35 71.13 45.65
C HIS A 196 -39.51 69.62 45.35
N ASP A 197 -40.42 69.03 46.13
CA ASP A 197 -41.47 68.02 45.85
C ASP A 197 -41.23 66.86 44.86
N ASN A 198 -41.16 65.64 45.40
CA ASN A 198 -42.26 64.67 45.25
C ASN A 198 -42.02 63.41 46.09
N LYS A 199 -42.83 63.25 47.14
CA LYS A 199 -42.87 62.09 48.04
C LYS A 199 -44.04 61.18 47.65
N LEU A 200 -43.93 60.44 46.55
CA LEU A 200 -44.78 59.27 46.25
C LEU A 200 -44.27 58.49 45.02
N GLY A 201 -43.15 57.75 45.14
CA GLY A 201 -42.58 57.11 43.95
C GLY A 201 -41.45 56.12 44.15
N PHE A 202 -41.39 55.38 45.25
CA PHE A 202 -40.29 54.42 45.47
C PHE A 202 -40.71 52.95 45.73
N MET A 203 -42.01 52.67 45.92
CA MET A 203 -42.51 51.29 46.12
C MET A 203 -43.13 50.63 44.86
N LYS A 204 -42.85 51.14 43.65
CA LYS A 204 -43.39 50.55 42.39
C LYS A 204 -42.37 50.18 41.32
N ARG A 205 -41.06 50.25 41.60
CA ARG A 205 -40.00 49.96 40.62
C ARG A 205 -39.22 48.65 40.84
N LEU A 206 -39.81 47.69 41.56
CA LEU A 206 -39.28 46.32 41.68
C LEU A 206 -40.01 45.29 40.80
N LYS A 207 -40.95 45.71 39.94
CA LYS A 207 -41.79 44.81 39.11
C LYS A 207 -41.56 44.86 37.59
N SER A 208 -40.45 45.39 37.08
CA SER A 208 -40.26 45.49 35.61
C SER A 208 -39.01 44.86 35.02
N PHE A 209 -38.28 43.97 35.71
CA PHE A 209 -37.08 43.31 35.14
C PHE A 209 -37.19 41.79 34.97
N ARG A 210 -38.40 41.22 35.01
CA ARG A 210 -38.65 39.82 34.66
C ARG A 210 -39.62 39.73 33.48
N LYS A 211 -39.14 40.04 32.28
CA LYS A 211 -39.76 39.67 30.99
C LYS A 211 -38.78 39.92 29.84
N SER A 212 -38.13 38.86 29.36
CA SER A 212 -37.60 38.84 27.99
C SER A 212 -37.41 37.41 27.50
N THR A 213 -38.43 36.88 26.83
CA THR A 213 -38.39 36.23 25.49
C THR A 213 -39.65 35.37 25.33
N TYR A 214 -40.69 35.93 24.70
CA TYR A 214 -41.77 35.14 24.11
C TYR A 214 -41.85 35.48 22.62
N ARG A 215 -41.54 34.49 21.78
CA ARG A 215 -41.84 34.51 20.35
C ARG A 215 -43.29 34.09 20.13
N ARG A 216 -43.94 34.77 19.18
CA ARG A 216 -45.31 34.55 18.67
C ARG A 216 -45.59 33.07 18.37
N GLY A 217 -46.69 32.57 18.93
CA GLY A 217 -47.45 31.43 18.43
C GLY A 217 -48.93 31.70 18.66
N GLN A 218 -49.72 31.84 17.59
CA GLN A 218 -51.17 31.98 17.66
C GLN A 218 -51.80 30.65 18.05
N GLY A 219 -52.69 30.68 19.04
CA GLY A 219 -53.57 29.57 19.39
C GLY A 219 -54.73 30.08 20.23
N ARG A 220 -55.95 30.02 19.68
CA ARG A 220 -57.21 30.31 20.35
C ARG A 220 -57.40 29.33 21.52
N GLU A 221 -57.82 29.80 22.69
CA GLU A 221 -59.14 29.47 23.27
C GLU A 221 -59.40 30.09 24.67
N LYS A 222 -60.64 30.57 24.80
CA LYS A 222 -61.56 30.61 25.95
C LYS A 222 -61.12 31.21 27.30
N THR A 223 -61.55 32.46 27.45
CA THR A 223 -61.82 33.19 28.69
C THR A 223 -62.87 32.49 29.56
N ILE A 224 -62.54 32.19 30.82
CA ILE A 224 -63.52 32.12 31.92
C ILE A 224 -63.04 33.06 33.02
N LEU A 225 -63.85 34.09 33.27
CA LEU A 225 -63.73 35.02 34.38
C LEU A 225 -64.11 34.32 35.68
N THR A 226 -63.25 34.39 36.70
CA THR A 226 -63.70 34.40 38.09
C THR A 226 -62.87 35.39 38.90
N THR A 227 -63.60 36.22 39.64
CA THR A 227 -63.21 37.39 40.43
C THR A 227 -62.49 36.98 41.72
N GLY A 228 -61.27 37.48 41.94
CA GLY A 228 -60.55 37.36 43.21
C GLY A 228 -60.57 38.68 43.98
N SER A 229 -61.43 38.77 44.99
CA SER A 229 -61.46 39.82 45.99
C SER A 229 -60.35 39.61 47.04
N SER A 230 -59.59 40.68 47.27
CA SER A 230 -58.61 40.87 48.34
C SER A 230 -59.27 40.79 49.72
N LEU A 231 -58.70 40.01 50.65
CA LEU A 231 -58.97 40.14 52.08
C LEU A 231 -57.66 40.11 52.88
N GLN A 232 -57.31 41.30 53.38
CA GLN A 232 -56.40 41.53 54.49
C GLN A 232 -57.01 40.94 55.77
N TYR A 233 -56.29 40.10 56.51
CA TYR A 233 -56.59 39.83 57.93
C TYR A 233 -55.31 39.40 58.67
N HIS A 234 -54.73 40.30 59.45
CA HIS A 234 -53.81 39.95 60.53
C HIS A 234 -54.09 40.84 61.74
N SER A 235 -54.74 40.26 62.76
CA SER A 235 -54.61 40.55 64.20
C SER A 235 -55.89 40.12 64.93
N SER A 236 -55.98 38.85 65.34
CA SER A 236 -56.82 38.33 66.46
C SER A 236 -57.14 36.82 66.38
N LEU A 237 -56.16 35.97 66.10
CA LEU A 237 -56.32 34.50 66.22
C LEU A 237 -55.00 33.88 66.69
N ARG A 238 -54.66 34.02 67.98
CA ARG A 238 -53.46 33.38 68.56
C ARG A 238 -53.73 32.11 69.37
N ASP A 239 -54.98 31.63 69.43
CA ASP A 239 -55.35 30.46 70.26
C ASP A 239 -56.19 29.39 69.52
N LYS A 240 -56.10 29.29 68.20
CA LYS A 240 -56.75 28.20 67.42
C LYS A 240 -55.78 27.68 66.37
N LEU A 241 -55.30 26.44 66.52
CA LEU A 241 -54.74 25.64 65.42
C LEU A 241 -55.93 25.15 64.59
N PRO A 242 -56.17 25.66 63.37
CA PRO A 242 -57.25 25.17 62.52
C PRO A 242 -56.88 23.79 61.97
N ALA A 243 -57.88 22.94 61.72
CA ALA A 243 -57.71 21.59 61.14
C ALA A 243 -56.90 21.55 59.82
N LYS A 244 -56.70 22.71 59.19
CA LYS A 244 -55.90 22.90 57.96
C LYS A 244 -54.39 22.57 58.08
N TYR A 245 -53.85 22.40 59.29
CA TYR A 245 -52.44 22.08 59.52
C TYR A 245 -52.18 20.58 59.78
N ILE A 246 -53.21 19.75 59.65
CA ILE A 246 -53.12 18.30 59.81
C ILE A 246 -53.33 17.66 58.45
N GLN A 247 -52.42 16.78 58.09
CA GLN A 247 -52.43 16.05 56.82
C GLN A 247 -52.50 14.56 57.12
N THR A 248 -53.14 13.79 56.24
CA THR A 248 -53.31 12.34 56.40
C THR A 248 -52.89 11.63 55.13
N THR A 249 -52.37 10.40 55.27
CA THR A 249 -52.10 9.55 54.11
C THR A 249 -53.37 8.84 53.63
N ASP A 250 -53.31 8.19 52.48
CA ASP A 250 -54.30 7.21 52.06
C ASP A 250 -54.30 5.99 53.00
N VAL A 251 -55.47 5.36 53.15
CA VAL A 251 -55.63 4.08 53.88
C VAL A 251 -55.11 2.94 52.99
N LYS A 252 -54.29 2.04 53.55
CA LYS A 252 -53.83 0.83 52.86
C LYS A 252 -54.48 -0.38 53.48
N THR A 253 -55.30 -1.12 52.74
CA THR A 253 -56.09 -2.21 53.30
C THR A 253 -55.32 -3.53 53.44
N ALA A 254 -55.67 -4.31 54.46
CA ALA A 254 -55.22 -5.65 54.80
C ALA A 254 -53.70 -5.84 54.70
N THR A 255 -52.92 -4.93 55.30
CA THR A 255 -51.45 -4.99 55.29
C THR A 255 -50.81 -4.54 56.59
N LEU A 256 -49.83 -5.32 57.05
CA LEU A 256 -48.93 -4.93 58.15
C LEU A 256 -47.66 -4.23 57.65
N ASN A 257 -47.51 -4.13 56.32
CA ASN A 257 -46.37 -3.51 55.65
C ASN A 257 -46.86 -2.53 54.55
N PRO A 258 -47.55 -1.44 54.94
CA PRO A 258 -48.10 -0.49 53.98
C PRO A 258 -47.01 0.33 53.27
N VAL A 259 -47.24 0.64 52.00
CA VAL A 259 -46.40 1.54 51.19
C VAL A 259 -47.28 2.72 50.74
N TRP A 260 -46.91 3.94 51.13
CA TRP A 260 -47.65 5.17 50.81
C TRP A 260 -46.98 5.97 49.68
N MET A 261 -45.68 6.26 49.79
CA MET A 261 -44.95 7.16 48.87
C MET A 261 -45.60 8.54 48.74
N GLU A 262 -46.16 9.05 49.83
CA GLU A 262 -46.91 10.31 49.86
C GLU A 262 -46.09 11.45 50.45
N LYS A 263 -46.21 12.65 49.87
CA LYS A 263 -45.41 13.84 50.22
C LYS A 263 -46.27 14.94 50.82
N PHE A 264 -45.77 15.52 51.89
CA PHE A 264 -46.43 16.48 52.75
C PHE A 264 -45.55 17.71 52.96
N ARG A 265 -46.17 18.88 53.08
CA ARG A 265 -45.48 20.17 53.24
C ARG A 265 -46.07 20.92 54.42
N PHE A 266 -45.19 21.34 55.33
CA PHE A 266 -45.56 22.08 56.54
C PHE A 266 -44.81 23.41 56.61
N HIS A 267 -45.55 24.51 56.80
CA HIS A 267 -44.99 25.83 57.06
C HIS A 267 -44.73 25.99 58.56
N LEU A 268 -43.53 26.44 58.92
CA LEU A 268 -43.08 26.58 60.31
C LEU A 268 -43.14 28.06 60.73
N GLU A 269 -43.68 28.37 61.92
CA GLU A 269 -44.03 29.76 62.30
C GLU A 269 -42.86 30.53 62.92
N SER A 270 -41.96 29.90 63.70
CA SER A 270 -40.66 30.48 64.09
C SER A 270 -39.74 29.51 64.85
N GLY A 271 -38.55 29.24 64.29
CA GLY A 271 -37.27 29.11 65.01
C GLY A 271 -37.08 28.02 66.09
N LYS A 272 -36.88 26.77 65.65
CA LYS A 272 -36.10 25.70 66.34
C LYS A 272 -36.73 24.92 67.51
N THR A 273 -37.99 25.13 67.87
CA THR A 273 -38.63 24.41 69.02
C THR A 273 -39.85 23.58 68.65
N GLU A 274 -40.21 23.52 67.37
CA GLU A 274 -41.34 22.73 66.91
C GLU A 274 -40.95 21.24 66.76
N THR A 275 -41.92 20.35 66.95
CA THR A 275 -41.77 18.90 66.77
C THR A 275 -42.77 18.42 65.72
N PHE A 276 -42.29 17.73 64.69
CA PHE A 276 -43.15 17.00 63.76
C PHE A 276 -43.65 15.72 64.45
N HIS A 277 -44.97 15.54 64.47
CA HIS A 277 -45.63 14.42 65.10
C HIS A 277 -46.46 13.64 64.07
N LEU A 278 -46.29 12.33 64.07
CA LEU A 278 -46.99 11.38 63.22
C LEU A 278 -47.62 10.30 64.10
N ASP A 279 -48.91 10.05 63.92
CA ASP A 279 -49.60 8.87 64.47
C ASP A 279 -50.02 7.94 63.33
N ILE A 280 -49.87 6.63 63.54
CA ILE A 280 -50.37 5.56 62.66
C ILE A 280 -51.60 4.93 63.32
N TRP A 281 -52.63 4.72 62.52
CA TRP A 281 -53.93 4.21 62.95
C TRP A 281 -54.41 3.11 62.02
N ASP A 282 -55.12 2.14 62.57
CA ASP A 282 -55.87 1.10 61.86
C ASP A 282 -57.27 1.63 61.54
N HIS A 283 -57.80 1.40 60.33
CA HIS A 283 -59.08 1.93 59.90
C HIS A 283 -60.17 0.86 59.88
N ASP A 284 -61.17 0.98 60.77
CA ASP A 284 -62.14 -0.11 61.01
C ASP A 284 -63.47 -0.03 60.20
N ASP A 285 -63.80 1.09 59.52
CA ASP A 285 -65.14 1.35 58.93
C ASP A 285 -65.13 2.11 57.58
N GLU A 286 -66.12 1.85 56.69
CA GLU A 286 -66.27 2.43 55.33
C GLU A 286 -66.51 3.97 55.21
N PHE A 287 -66.28 4.78 56.27
CA PHE A 287 -66.52 6.23 56.24
C PHE A 287 -65.23 7.06 56.43
N SER A 288 -64.96 7.96 55.48
CA SER A 288 -63.72 8.73 55.41
C SER A 288 -63.52 9.71 56.58
N VAL A 289 -62.48 9.47 57.38
CA VAL A 289 -61.94 10.38 58.42
C VAL A 289 -61.69 11.80 57.88
N PHE A 290 -61.46 11.92 56.56
CA PHE A 290 -61.26 13.17 55.82
C PHE A 290 -62.45 14.14 55.92
N GLU A 291 -63.69 13.64 55.90
CA GLU A 291 -64.88 14.49 56.01
C GLU A 291 -65.12 14.99 57.45
N ALA A 292 -64.73 14.19 58.44
CA ALA A 292 -64.84 14.54 59.85
C ALA A 292 -63.84 15.66 60.22
N ALA A 293 -62.58 15.53 59.80
CA ALA A 293 -61.53 16.52 60.07
C ALA A 293 -61.87 17.94 59.54
N LYS A 294 -62.55 18.05 58.38
CA LYS A 294 -62.99 19.35 57.82
C LYS A 294 -64.10 20.04 58.64
N LYS A 295 -64.93 19.30 59.39
CA LYS A 295 -66.13 19.83 60.08
C LYS A 295 -65.88 20.26 61.54
N LEU A 296 -64.74 19.92 62.14
CA LEU A 296 -64.41 20.25 63.54
C LEU A 296 -63.51 21.48 63.70
N ASN A 297 -64.09 22.66 63.53
CA ASN A 297 -63.41 23.94 63.82
C ASN A 297 -63.78 24.56 65.19
N GLN A 298 -64.28 23.78 66.15
CA GLN A 298 -64.71 24.31 67.45
C GLN A 298 -64.35 23.39 68.64
N VAL A 299 -63.06 23.31 69.00
CA VAL A 299 -62.66 22.78 70.31
C VAL A 299 -61.83 23.84 71.05
N GLN A 300 -62.32 24.30 72.20
CA GLN A 300 -61.59 25.18 73.12
C GLN A 300 -60.83 24.34 74.16
N GLY A 301 -59.58 24.71 74.45
CA GLY A 301 -58.78 24.14 75.54
C GLY A 301 -57.69 23.16 75.08
N PHE A 302 -56.53 23.69 74.70
CA PHE A 302 -55.40 22.90 74.21
C PHE A 302 -54.71 22.07 75.32
N LYS A 303 -54.71 20.74 75.17
CA LYS A 303 -53.78 19.80 75.82
C LYS A 303 -53.29 18.78 74.75
N GLY A 304 -52.37 19.20 73.87
CA GLY A 304 -51.57 18.34 72.97
C GLY A 304 -52.26 17.79 71.71
N LEU A 305 -51.49 17.59 70.63
CA LEU A 305 -51.94 17.00 69.35
C LEU A 305 -52.39 15.54 69.50
N ASN A 306 -51.79 14.74 70.40
CA ASN A 306 -52.22 13.37 70.69
C ASN A 306 -53.69 13.29 71.12
N ARG A 307 -54.17 14.30 71.88
CA ARG A 307 -55.58 14.38 72.28
C ARG A 307 -56.48 14.86 71.13
N TYR A 308 -55.96 15.73 70.27
CA TYR A 308 -56.66 16.22 69.09
C TYR A 308 -56.85 15.12 68.03
N PHE A 309 -55.80 14.37 67.68
CA PHE A 309 -55.87 13.21 66.79
C PHE A 309 -56.84 12.15 67.30
N LYS A 310 -56.79 11.84 68.60
CA LYS A 310 -57.78 10.97 69.23
C LYS A 310 -59.20 11.53 69.14
N GLN A 311 -59.39 12.84 69.33
CA GLN A 311 -60.70 13.47 69.19
C GLN A 311 -61.20 13.46 67.74
N VAL A 312 -60.34 13.68 66.75
CA VAL A 312 -60.69 13.59 65.32
C VAL A 312 -61.15 12.17 64.98
N ALA A 313 -60.34 11.15 65.31
CA ALA A 313 -60.72 9.74 65.14
C ALA A 313 -62.04 9.41 65.88
N GLN A 314 -62.25 9.92 67.09
CA GLN A 314 -63.48 9.69 67.86
C GLN A 314 -64.71 10.48 67.36
N SER A 315 -64.51 11.64 66.74
CA SER A 315 -65.57 12.59 66.34
C SER A 315 -66.16 12.31 64.96
N ALA A 316 -65.51 11.47 64.14
CA ALA A 316 -66.16 10.86 62.97
C ALA A 316 -67.47 10.13 63.34
N ARG A 317 -67.69 9.85 64.63
CA ARG A 317 -68.81 9.08 65.20
C ARG A 317 -70.07 9.90 65.53
N THR A 318 -70.05 11.23 65.58
CA THR A 318 -71.16 11.99 66.23
C THR A 318 -72.49 12.11 65.48
N ASN A 319 -72.67 11.54 64.29
CA ASN A 319 -73.93 11.71 63.54
C ASN A 319 -74.89 10.51 63.50
N TYR A 320 -74.60 9.37 64.14
CA TYR A 320 -75.56 8.24 64.15
C TYR A 320 -75.68 7.58 65.53
N LEU A 321 -76.91 7.54 66.03
CA LEU A 321 -77.34 6.84 67.25
C LEU A 321 -77.52 5.34 66.93
N HIS A 322 -76.55 4.50 67.27
CA HIS A 322 -76.71 3.30 68.11
C HIS A 322 -75.39 2.52 68.22
N GLU A 323 -75.33 1.76 69.31
CA GLU A 323 -74.22 1.01 69.92
C GLU A 323 -73.23 0.26 69.01
N SER A 324 -71.96 0.30 69.45
CA SER A 324 -70.83 -0.61 69.12
C SER A 324 -70.33 -0.65 67.67
N LEU A 325 -69.81 0.47 67.17
CA LEU A 325 -68.88 0.51 66.02
C LEU A 325 -67.47 0.82 66.51
N HIS A 326 -66.45 0.18 65.94
CA HIS A 326 -65.07 0.16 66.44
C HIS A 326 -64.40 1.56 66.39
N VAL A 327 -63.34 1.76 67.15
CA VAL A 327 -62.55 3.00 67.13
C VAL A 327 -61.26 2.63 66.44
N ASP A 328 -60.91 3.34 65.36
CA ASP A 328 -59.61 3.21 64.70
C ASP A 328 -58.50 2.95 65.73
N ASP A 329 -57.87 1.78 65.64
CA ASP A 329 -56.92 1.32 66.63
C ASP A 329 -55.58 2.02 66.46
N PHE A 330 -54.97 2.43 67.57
CA PHE A 330 -53.67 3.09 67.52
C PHE A 330 -52.54 2.08 67.27
N LEU A 331 -51.81 2.25 66.17
CA LEU A 331 -50.73 1.36 65.75
C LEU A 331 -49.34 1.87 66.16
N GLY A 332 -49.16 3.18 66.36
CA GLY A 332 -47.88 3.74 66.82
C GLY A 332 -47.67 5.21 66.50
N SER A 333 -46.62 5.82 67.04
CA SER A 333 -46.30 7.24 66.81
C SER A 333 -44.82 7.51 66.59
N VAL A 334 -44.50 8.63 65.93
CA VAL A 334 -43.14 9.14 65.73
C VAL A 334 -43.09 10.64 66.03
N ASN A 335 -42.08 11.06 66.78
CA ASN A 335 -41.81 12.47 67.09
C ASN A 335 -40.43 12.87 66.57
N LEU A 336 -40.36 13.88 65.71
CA LEU A 336 -39.11 14.41 65.15
C LEU A 336 -38.95 15.87 65.54
N LYS A 337 -37.93 16.19 66.34
CA LYS A 337 -37.63 17.60 66.64
C LYS A 337 -37.04 18.27 65.42
N ILE A 338 -37.57 19.42 65.03
CA ILE A 338 -37.15 20.14 63.83
C ILE A 338 -35.68 20.60 63.93
N ASN A 339 -35.20 20.90 65.15
CA ASN A 339 -33.81 21.29 65.40
C ASN A 339 -32.80 20.13 65.36
N GLU A 340 -33.24 18.88 65.29
CA GLU A 340 -32.37 17.70 65.16
C GLU A 340 -32.23 17.25 63.69
N ILE A 341 -33.00 17.85 62.77
CA ILE A 341 -32.92 17.54 61.33
C ILE A 341 -31.64 18.15 60.75
N PRO A 342 -30.74 17.33 60.18
CA PRO A 342 -29.52 17.81 59.55
C PRO A 342 -29.82 18.57 58.25
N SER A 343 -28.90 19.44 57.84
CA SER A 343 -29.02 20.20 56.60
C SER A 343 -29.06 19.33 55.33
N THR A 344 -28.67 18.06 55.42
CA THR A 344 -28.76 17.06 54.34
C THR A 344 -30.09 16.32 54.30
N GLY A 345 -30.97 16.56 55.28
CA GLY A 345 -32.21 15.81 55.44
C GLY A 345 -32.03 14.46 56.14
N ILE A 346 -33.16 13.84 56.47
CA ILE A 346 -33.24 12.49 57.04
C ILE A 346 -33.88 11.54 56.03
N ASP A 347 -33.34 10.34 55.92
CA ASP A 347 -33.94 9.21 55.18
C ASP A 347 -33.66 7.95 56.01
N LYS A 348 -34.57 7.59 56.92
CA LYS A 348 -34.34 6.48 57.86
C LYS A 348 -35.63 5.83 58.37
N TRP A 349 -35.46 4.61 58.87
CA TRP A 349 -36.48 3.88 59.62
C TRP A 349 -36.55 4.40 61.06
N PHE A 350 -37.77 4.67 61.51
CA PHE A 350 -38.11 5.04 62.88
C PHE A 350 -38.87 3.91 63.54
N SER A 351 -38.48 3.53 64.76
CA SER A 351 -39.26 2.57 65.54
C SER A 351 -40.49 3.27 66.12
N LEU A 352 -41.64 2.61 66.07
CA LEU A 352 -42.88 3.20 66.54
C LEU A 352 -42.92 3.27 68.07
N GLU A 353 -43.34 4.42 68.59
CA GLU A 353 -43.46 4.69 70.01
C GLU A 353 -44.93 4.62 70.47
N GLY A 354 -45.15 4.08 71.66
CA GLY A 354 -46.45 4.11 72.34
C GLY A 354 -46.77 5.48 72.93
N ARG A 355 -48.06 5.81 73.06
CA ARG A 355 -48.52 7.09 73.65
C ARG A 355 -48.28 7.23 75.16
N SER A 356 -48.03 6.11 75.82
CA SER A 356 -47.76 6.02 77.25
C SER A 356 -46.85 4.82 77.50
N GLU A 357 -46.13 4.79 78.63
CA GLU A 357 -45.23 3.68 79.00
C GLU A 357 -45.95 2.30 79.06
N ASN A 358 -47.28 2.30 79.15
CA ASN A 358 -48.11 1.09 79.19
C ASN A 358 -48.62 0.63 77.81
N SER A 359 -48.36 1.39 76.73
CA SER A 359 -48.79 1.04 75.37
C SER A 359 -47.76 0.11 74.71
N LYS A 360 -48.14 -1.15 74.47
CA LYS A 360 -47.34 -2.08 73.66
C LYS A 360 -47.56 -1.74 72.18
N VAL A 361 -46.53 -1.25 71.51
CA VAL A 361 -46.53 -0.90 70.09
C VAL A 361 -45.39 -1.67 69.42
N ARG A 362 -45.64 -2.16 68.19
CA ARG A 362 -44.65 -2.88 67.38
C ARG A 362 -44.68 -2.33 65.95
N GLY A 363 -43.51 -2.29 65.33
CA GLY A 363 -43.34 -1.92 63.92
C GLY A 363 -42.35 -0.76 63.74
N GLN A 364 -42.06 -0.46 62.48
CA GLN A 364 -41.21 0.65 62.08
C GLN A 364 -41.83 1.39 60.90
N ILE A 365 -41.54 2.69 60.78
CA ILE A 365 -41.96 3.52 59.65
C ILE A 365 -40.76 4.21 59.02
N HIS A 366 -40.71 4.21 57.69
CA HIS A 366 -39.70 4.86 56.89
C HIS A 366 -40.16 6.25 56.50
N ILE A 367 -39.45 7.26 57.00
CA ILE A 367 -39.77 8.68 56.78
C ILE A 367 -38.56 9.35 56.14
N ARG A 368 -38.80 10.11 55.06
CA ARG A 368 -37.83 11.09 54.56
C ARG A 368 -38.27 12.50 54.93
N ALA A 369 -37.38 13.33 55.46
CA ALA A 369 -37.72 14.72 55.75
C ALA A 369 -36.58 15.69 55.50
N ASN A 370 -36.89 16.79 54.81
CA ASN A 370 -35.93 17.82 54.41
C ASN A 370 -36.44 19.21 54.81
N LEU A 371 -35.51 20.11 55.10
CA LEU A 371 -35.79 21.52 55.36
C LEU A 371 -35.51 22.33 54.09
N THR A 372 -36.40 23.25 53.76
CA THR A 372 -36.23 24.25 52.71
C THR A 372 -36.75 25.59 53.20
N THR A 373 -36.47 26.67 52.47
CA THR A 373 -37.04 27.98 52.77
C THR A 373 -37.99 28.49 51.70
N ARG A 374 -38.77 29.51 52.07
CA ARG A 374 -39.53 30.36 51.15
C ARG A 374 -39.41 31.81 51.56
N GLU A 375 -39.15 32.66 50.59
CA GLU A 375 -39.19 34.11 50.77
C GLU A 375 -40.61 34.65 50.59
N ASP A 376 -41.07 35.51 51.49
CA ASP A 376 -42.39 36.17 51.40
C ASP A 376 -42.37 37.35 50.40
N ARG A 377 -41.93 37.08 49.16
CA ARG A 377 -41.74 38.07 48.09
C ARG A 377 -42.82 38.01 46.99
N GLY A 378 -43.86 37.19 47.15
CA GLY A 378 -45.01 37.11 46.23
C GLY A 378 -44.74 36.41 44.90
N ILE A 379 -43.72 35.55 44.85
CA ILE A 379 -43.37 34.68 43.70
C ILE A 379 -44.16 33.35 43.82
N SER A 380 -44.43 32.70 42.68
CA SER A 380 -45.05 31.37 42.63
C SER A 380 -44.26 30.37 43.49
N GLU A 381 -44.95 29.53 44.25
CA GLU A 381 -44.33 28.61 45.21
C GLU A 381 -43.54 27.46 44.57
N GLU A 382 -43.67 27.28 43.25
CA GLU A 382 -43.11 26.17 42.48
C GLU A 382 -41.98 26.61 41.52
N ASP A 383 -41.64 27.91 41.48
CA ASP A 383 -40.65 28.46 40.53
C ASP A 383 -39.36 28.88 41.25
N ASN A 384 -38.37 27.97 41.27
CA ASN A 384 -37.02 28.19 41.85
C ASN A 384 -35.98 28.60 40.80
N TRP A 385 -36.40 29.09 39.63
CA TRP A 385 -35.50 29.39 38.51
C TRP A 385 -34.50 30.51 38.80
N THR A 386 -34.84 31.43 39.71
CA THR A 386 -33.93 32.52 40.11
C THR A 386 -32.77 31.96 40.92
N ASP A 387 -33.08 31.11 41.90
CA ASP A 387 -32.11 30.43 42.75
C ASP A 387 -31.16 29.55 41.93
N ILE A 388 -31.68 28.85 40.90
CA ILE A 388 -30.85 28.06 39.97
C ILE A 388 -29.81 28.94 39.28
N LYS A 389 -30.22 30.10 38.74
CA LYS A 389 -29.30 31.02 38.05
C LYS A 389 -28.25 31.60 39.00
N GLU A 390 -28.68 32.06 40.17
CA GLU A 390 -27.80 32.59 41.21
C GLU A 390 -26.81 31.51 41.67
N HIS A 391 -27.25 30.26 41.79
CA HIS A 391 -26.40 29.13 42.14
C HIS A 391 -25.32 28.83 41.07
N VAL A 392 -25.66 28.90 39.77
CA VAL A 392 -24.68 28.75 38.67
C VAL A 392 -23.64 29.88 38.71
N GLU A 393 -24.05 31.13 38.95
CA GLU A 393 -23.14 32.28 39.01
C GLU A 393 -22.25 32.23 40.26
N LEU A 394 -22.82 31.87 41.42
CA LEU A 394 -22.07 31.68 42.66
C LEU A 394 -21.01 30.59 42.51
N LEU A 395 -21.37 29.47 41.89
CA LEU A 395 -20.44 28.39 41.59
C LEU A 395 -19.31 28.85 40.66
N GLN A 396 -19.61 29.64 39.62
CA GLN A 396 -18.57 30.21 38.73
C GLN A 396 -17.58 31.12 39.50
N ILE A 397 -18.05 31.96 40.41
CA ILE A 397 -17.20 32.84 41.24
C ILE A 397 -16.29 32.01 42.14
N PHE A 398 -16.82 30.97 42.78
CA PHE A 398 -16.03 30.09 43.64
C PHE A 398 -14.99 29.29 42.84
N ILE A 399 -15.35 28.80 41.65
CA ILE A 399 -14.38 28.17 40.74
C ILE A 399 -13.25 29.14 40.39
N ASP A 400 -13.56 30.39 40.05
CA ASP A 400 -12.53 31.40 39.72
C ASP A 400 -11.62 31.71 40.90
N HIS A 401 -12.17 31.76 42.12
CA HIS A 401 -11.40 31.99 43.34
C HIS A 401 -10.45 30.84 43.64
N GLU A 402 -10.94 29.60 43.58
CA GLU A 402 -10.13 28.40 43.83
C GLU A 402 -9.04 28.23 42.77
N LEU A 403 -9.35 28.51 41.49
CA LEU A 403 -8.36 28.49 40.42
C LEU A 403 -7.26 29.54 40.61
N LYS A 404 -7.57 30.73 41.15
CA LYS A 404 -6.55 31.75 41.49
C LYS A 404 -5.64 31.30 42.63
N LYS A 405 -6.16 30.51 43.58
CA LYS A 405 -5.39 29.95 44.70
C LYS A 405 -4.57 28.72 44.31
N PHE A 406 -4.99 27.99 43.27
CA PHE A 406 -4.32 26.78 42.82
C PHE A 406 -2.93 27.09 42.22
N LYS A 407 -1.89 26.45 42.77
CA LYS A 407 -0.49 26.69 42.37
C LYS A 407 -0.02 25.86 41.16
N GLY A 408 -0.82 24.89 40.70
CA GLY A 408 -0.50 24.01 39.57
C GLY A 408 -1.09 24.48 38.24
N GLU A 409 -0.92 23.69 37.18
CA GLU A 409 -1.60 23.94 35.90
C GLU A 409 -3.10 23.68 36.02
N THR A 410 -3.94 24.54 35.44
CA THR A 410 -5.41 24.42 35.47
C THR A 410 -5.93 23.09 34.90
N THR A 411 -5.15 22.46 34.03
CA THR A 411 -5.39 21.12 33.45
C THR A 411 -5.30 19.98 34.45
N GLN A 412 -4.73 20.21 35.64
CA GLN A 412 -4.55 19.22 36.71
C GLN A 412 -5.53 19.43 37.88
N TRP A 413 -6.29 20.52 37.88
CA TRP A 413 -7.24 20.81 38.94
C TRP A 413 -8.43 19.84 38.90
N THR A 414 -8.68 19.16 40.01
CA THR A 414 -9.68 18.08 40.14
C THR A 414 -11.11 18.59 40.35
N GLY A 415 -11.30 19.90 40.47
CA GLY A 415 -12.61 20.51 40.76
C GLY A 415 -12.98 20.50 42.24
N GLU A 416 -12.03 20.22 43.13
CA GLU A 416 -12.22 20.29 44.57
C GLU A 416 -12.40 21.75 45.01
N LEU A 417 -13.54 22.03 45.65
CA LEU A 417 -13.85 23.30 46.29
C LEU A 417 -13.49 23.24 47.78
N SER A 418 -13.15 24.38 48.39
CA SER A 418 -12.97 24.45 49.85
C SER A 418 -14.24 24.07 50.61
N ARG A 419 -14.08 23.65 51.87
CA ARG A 419 -15.22 23.33 52.75
C ARG A 419 -16.13 24.53 52.97
N ASP A 420 -15.58 25.74 52.95
CA ASP A 420 -16.33 26.99 53.04
C ASP A 420 -17.26 27.16 51.83
N ALA A 421 -16.71 27.01 50.61
CA ALA A 421 -17.47 27.06 49.36
C ALA A 421 -18.56 25.99 49.30
N GLU A 422 -18.24 24.73 49.64
CA GLU A 422 -19.21 23.64 49.69
C GLU A 422 -20.34 23.92 50.69
N THR A 423 -20.02 24.52 51.84
CA THR A 423 -21.01 24.86 52.87
C THR A 423 -21.97 25.95 52.38
N ILE A 424 -21.46 27.01 51.76
CA ILE A 424 -22.30 28.09 51.22
C ILE A 424 -23.18 27.58 50.09
N LEU A 425 -22.61 26.84 49.13
CA LEU A 425 -23.37 26.26 48.02
C LEU A 425 -24.44 25.28 48.50
N HIS A 426 -24.12 24.41 49.48
CA HIS A 426 -25.08 23.50 50.09
C HIS A 426 -26.25 24.26 50.73
N GLN A 427 -25.94 25.29 51.52
CA GLN A 427 -26.94 26.11 52.20
C GLN A 427 -27.81 26.89 51.21
N HIS A 428 -27.22 27.45 50.14
CA HIS A 428 -27.97 28.11 49.07
C HIS A 428 -28.91 27.14 48.35
N ALA A 429 -28.44 25.92 48.05
CA ALA A 429 -29.23 24.92 47.34
C ALA A 429 -30.45 24.46 48.17
N ILE A 430 -30.27 24.17 49.45
CA ILE A 430 -31.38 23.74 50.31
C ILE A 430 -32.36 24.88 50.62
N GLN A 431 -31.88 26.12 50.75
CA GLN A 431 -32.73 27.29 50.98
C GLN A 431 -33.60 27.59 49.75
N GLY A 432 -33.00 27.59 48.55
CA GLY A 432 -33.69 27.79 47.28
C GLY A 432 -34.46 26.56 46.74
N GLY A 433 -34.47 25.44 47.47
CA GLY A 433 -35.15 24.22 47.05
C GLY A 433 -34.59 23.62 45.74
N ILE A 434 -33.28 23.76 45.50
CA ILE A 434 -32.60 23.25 44.30
C ILE A 434 -32.37 21.75 44.43
N THR A 435 -33.03 20.98 43.55
CA THR A 435 -32.95 19.52 43.51
C THR A 435 -31.57 19.01 43.08
N ASP A 436 -31.25 17.74 43.37
CA ASP A 436 -29.94 17.14 43.03
C ASP A 436 -29.65 17.14 41.51
N ILE A 437 -30.68 16.96 40.68
CA ILE A 437 -30.55 17.04 39.22
C ILE A 437 -30.30 18.47 38.75
N GLN A 438 -30.97 19.47 39.35
CA GLN A 438 -30.73 20.88 39.08
C GLN A 438 -29.31 21.28 39.52
N GLN A 439 -28.84 20.81 40.68
CA GLN A 439 -27.44 21.03 41.12
C GLN A 439 -26.43 20.40 40.14
N SER A 440 -26.70 19.19 39.66
CA SER A 440 -25.86 18.52 38.65
C SER A 440 -25.85 19.28 37.32
N MET A 441 -27.01 19.80 36.90
CA MET A 441 -27.15 20.69 35.75
C MET A 441 -26.32 21.97 35.94
N CYS A 442 -26.44 22.62 37.10
CA CYS A 442 -25.68 23.83 37.43
C CYS A 442 -24.18 23.60 37.38
N ARG A 443 -23.70 22.47 37.90
CA ARG A 443 -22.29 22.06 37.81
C ARG A 443 -21.84 21.95 36.36
N TRP A 444 -22.58 21.24 35.51
CA TRP A 444 -22.22 21.13 34.10
C TRP A 444 -22.16 22.50 33.41
N ILE A 445 -23.16 23.36 33.61
CA ILE A 445 -23.20 24.71 33.03
C ILE A 445 -21.97 25.53 33.46
N ALA A 446 -21.68 25.57 34.76
CA ALA A 446 -20.54 26.33 35.29
C ALA A 446 -19.19 25.78 34.80
N TYR A 447 -18.95 24.47 34.95
CA TYR A 447 -17.67 23.85 34.59
C TYR A 447 -17.41 23.84 33.08
N SER A 448 -18.43 23.59 32.24
CA SER A 448 -18.27 23.61 30.77
C SER A 448 -17.94 25.02 30.24
N LYS A 449 -18.59 26.05 30.80
CA LYS A 449 -18.28 27.46 30.49
C LYS A 449 -16.87 27.82 30.94
N LYS A 450 -16.49 27.48 32.17
CA LYS A 450 -15.14 27.76 32.72
C LYS A 450 -14.02 26.98 32.02
N HIS A 451 -14.29 25.79 31.52
CA HIS A 451 -13.34 25.06 30.69
C HIS A 451 -12.99 25.81 29.40
N SER A 452 -13.93 26.55 28.83
CA SER A 452 -13.66 27.39 27.64
C SER A 452 -12.77 28.61 27.96
N GLU A 453 -12.67 29.02 29.24
CA GLU A 453 -11.86 30.15 29.71
C GLU A 453 -10.46 29.72 30.19
N HIS A 454 -10.36 28.61 30.93
CA HIS A 454 -9.15 28.21 31.65
C HIS A 454 -8.59 26.81 31.33
N ILE A 455 -9.20 26.06 30.40
CA ILE A 455 -8.87 24.65 30.08
C ILE A 455 -8.68 23.82 31.36
N LEU A 456 -9.80 23.38 31.93
CA LEU A 456 -9.83 22.53 33.11
C LEU A 456 -9.45 21.07 32.80
N ALA A 457 -9.15 20.28 33.82
CA ALA A 457 -8.92 18.85 33.69
C ALA A 457 -10.10 18.15 33.01
N HIS A 458 -9.85 17.39 31.94
CA HIS A 458 -10.92 16.68 31.23
C HIS A 458 -11.55 15.56 32.08
N LYS A 459 -10.79 14.99 33.03
CA LYS A 459 -11.32 14.03 34.02
C LYS A 459 -12.42 14.64 34.88
N LEU A 460 -12.29 15.93 35.25
CA LEU A 460 -13.32 16.66 35.97
C LEU A 460 -14.59 16.78 35.12
N LEU A 461 -14.48 17.22 33.87
CA LEU A 461 -15.65 17.32 32.97
C LEU A 461 -16.33 15.98 32.73
N LEU A 462 -15.57 14.90 32.63
CA LEU A 462 -16.14 13.56 32.51
C LEU A 462 -16.91 13.16 33.78
N SER A 463 -16.36 13.43 34.97
CA SER A 463 -17.06 13.16 36.23
C SER A 463 -18.35 13.98 36.38
N VAL A 464 -18.35 15.25 35.93
CA VAL A 464 -19.54 16.12 35.98
C VAL A 464 -20.61 15.64 35.00
N THR A 465 -20.24 15.18 33.80
CA THR A 465 -21.19 14.59 32.85
C THR A 465 -21.77 13.28 33.36
N GLU A 466 -20.97 12.44 34.01
CA GLU A 466 -21.44 11.19 34.63
C GLU A 466 -22.41 11.43 35.78
N GLN A 467 -22.14 12.43 36.65
CA GLN A 467 -23.06 12.82 37.71
C GLN A 467 -24.41 13.32 37.17
N LEU A 468 -24.37 14.11 36.08
CA LEU A 468 -25.58 14.59 35.42
C LEU A 468 -26.42 13.43 34.85
N GLU A 469 -25.77 12.43 34.25
CA GLU A 469 -26.47 11.26 33.71
C GLU A 469 -27.07 10.38 34.82
N GLN A 470 -26.33 10.15 35.91
CA GLN A 470 -26.79 9.30 37.03
C GLN A 470 -28.01 9.88 37.77
N THR A 471 -28.12 11.21 37.81
CA THR A 471 -29.19 11.91 38.53
C THR A 471 -30.44 12.15 37.67
N TRP A 472 -30.37 11.90 36.36
CA TRP A 472 -31.43 12.22 35.40
C TRP A 472 -32.58 11.21 35.40
N LYS A 473 -33.81 11.73 35.22
CA LYS A 473 -35.00 10.94 34.87
C LYS A 473 -35.85 11.68 33.81
N PRO A 474 -36.65 10.99 32.98
CA PRO A 474 -37.34 11.59 31.81
C PRO A 474 -38.34 12.72 32.10
N THR A 475 -38.70 12.97 33.37
CA THR A 475 -39.62 14.04 33.81
C THR A 475 -38.99 14.99 34.83
N SER A 476 -37.66 14.99 34.92
CA SER A 476 -36.93 15.70 36.00
C SER A 476 -36.69 17.18 35.77
N LEU A 477 -36.67 17.65 34.51
CA LEU A 477 -36.45 19.06 34.18
C LEU A 477 -37.63 19.65 33.42
N SER A 478 -37.93 20.90 33.72
CA SER A 478 -38.81 21.77 32.96
C SER A 478 -38.26 22.09 31.57
N ARG A 479 -39.10 22.71 30.74
CA ARG A 479 -38.72 23.12 29.39
C ARG A 479 -37.61 24.19 29.40
N ASP A 480 -37.71 25.18 30.27
CA ASP A 480 -36.75 26.29 30.34
C ASP A 480 -35.38 25.80 30.84
N GLU A 481 -35.36 24.88 31.80
CA GLU A 481 -34.13 24.19 32.27
C GLU A 481 -33.48 23.38 31.15
N SER A 482 -34.29 22.60 30.41
CA SER A 482 -33.82 21.80 29.29
C SER A 482 -33.23 22.66 28.17
N ASP A 483 -33.81 23.85 27.92
CA ASP A 483 -33.33 24.79 26.91
C ASP A 483 -31.99 25.45 27.31
N VAL A 484 -31.80 25.81 28.59
CA VAL A 484 -30.50 26.32 29.08
C VAL A 484 -29.42 25.24 29.06
N LEU A 485 -29.76 24.01 29.46
CA LEU A 485 -28.82 22.89 29.41
C LEU A 485 -28.42 22.56 27.95
N ARG A 486 -29.37 22.62 27.01
CA ARG A 486 -29.11 22.52 25.56
C ARG A 486 -28.11 23.59 25.12
N GLU A 487 -28.30 24.84 25.53
CA GLU A 487 -27.39 25.94 25.17
C GLU A 487 -25.97 25.67 25.67
N ALA A 488 -25.81 25.24 26.91
CA ALA A 488 -24.51 24.88 27.48
C ALA A 488 -23.83 23.73 26.72
N PHE A 489 -24.55 22.64 26.42
CA PHE A 489 -24.04 21.55 25.58
C PHE A 489 -23.58 22.06 24.21
N THR A 490 -24.41 22.88 23.56
CA THR A 490 -24.14 23.42 22.22
C THR A 490 -22.91 24.32 22.21
N LEU A 491 -22.74 25.18 23.22
CA LEU A 491 -21.57 26.04 23.37
C LEU A 491 -20.28 25.23 23.53
N PHE A 492 -20.29 24.20 24.38
CA PHE A 492 -19.14 23.32 24.58
C PHE A 492 -18.78 22.54 23.30
N ILE A 493 -19.77 21.93 22.64
CA ILE A 493 -19.56 21.17 21.39
C ILE A 493 -18.99 22.08 20.30
N ASN A 494 -19.57 23.27 20.11
CA ASN A 494 -19.08 24.23 19.13
C ASN A 494 -17.65 24.69 19.42
N HIS A 495 -17.29 24.84 20.69
CA HIS A 495 -15.93 25.16 21.09
C HIS A 495 -14.97 24.00 20.77
N GLY A 496 -15.33 22.76 21.12
CA GLY A 496 -14.55 21.57 20.78
C GLY A 496 -14.37 21.39 19.27
N PHE A 497 -15.42 21.61 18.48
CA PHE A 497 -15.39 21.56 17.02
C PHE A 497 -14.47 22.61 16.39
N LYS A 498 -14.41 23.82 16.94
CA LYS A 498 -13.44 24.83 16.52
C LYS A 498 -12.00 24.41 16.79
N GLN A 499 -11.75 23.71 17.90
CA GLN A 499 -10.43 23.14 18.18
C GLN A 499 -10.08 22.01 17.21
N LEU A 500 -11.01 21.09 16.94
CA LEU A 500 -10.83 19.99 16.00
C LEU A 500 -10.59 20.47 14.56
N ALA A 501 -11.18 21.60 14.15
CA ALA A 501 -10.91 22.21 12.85
C ALA A 501 -9.43 22.60 12.66
N LYS A 502 -8.71 22.89 13.77
CA LYS A 502 -7.30 23.30 13.79
C LYS A 502 -6.39 22.25 14.43
N ILE A 503 -6.71 20.98 14.22
CA ILE A 503 -6.06 19.86 14.93
C ILE A 503 -4.54 19.84 14.79
N ARG A 504 -4.00 20.15 13.60
CA ARG A 504 -2.56 20.15 13.31
C ARG A 504 -1.79 21.26 14.02
N GLU A 505 -2.48 22.30 14.48
CA GLU A 505 -1.89 23.50 15.09
C GLU A 505 -2.02 23.45 16.61
N LEU A 506 -3.21 23.06 17.08
CA LEU A 506 -3.52 22.98 18.51
C LEU A 506 -3.07 21.65 19.10
N PHE A 507 -3.04 20.57 18.34
CA PHE A 507 -2.67 19.25 18.85
C PHE A 507 -1.50 18.64 18.07
N PRO A 508 -0.31 19.27 18.05
CA PRO A 508 0.81 18.77 17.27
C PRO A 508 1.23 17.36 17.72
N ALA A 509 1.36 16.45 16.75
CA ALA A 509 1.61 15.03 16.97
C ALA A 509 2.93 14.71 17.71
N THR A 510 3.90 15.63 17.68
CA THR A 510 5.18 15.51 18.41
C THR A 510 5.07 15.76 19.91
N ASN A 511 3.92 16.25 20.39
CA ASN A 511 3.70 16.57 21.80
C ASN A 511 2.69 15.60 22.44
N LYS A 512 3.18 14.73 23.32
CA LYS A 512 2.36 13.73 24.02
C LYS A 512 1.21 14.34 24.82
N THR A 513 1.47 15.40 25.59
CA THR A 513 0.44 16.09 26.39
C THR A 513 -0.66 16.69 25.51
N SER A 514 -0.33 17.16 24.31
CA SER A 514 -1.33 17.62 23.34
C SER A 514 -2.19 16.49 22.81
N MET A 515 -1.59 15.34 22.50
CA MET A 515 -2.33 14.17 22.00
C MET A 515 -3.25 13.57 23.08
N GLU A 516 -2.81 13.52 24.33
CA GLU A 516 -3.67 13.12 25.46
C GLU A 516 -4.88 14.06 25.62
N ARG A 517 -4.69 15.37 25.41
CA ARG A 517 -5.80 16.34 25.44
C ARG A 517 -6.78 16.14 24.28
N LEU A 518 -6.29 15.83 23.08
CA LEU A 518 -7.14 15.52 21.93
C LEU A 518 -8.00 14.27 22.20
N GLU A 519 -7.40 13.20 22.71
CA GLU A 519 -8.12 11.97 23.08
C GLU A 519 -9.20 12.24 24.12
N GLN A 520 -8.88 13.05 25.13
CA GLN A 520 -9.81 13.44 26.18
C GLN A 520 -10.98 14.28 25.64
N LEU A 521 -10.72 15.27 24.77
CA LEU A 521 -11.76 16.07 24.12
C LEU A 521 -12.73 15.18 23.31
N LEU A 522 -12.18 14.27 22.51
CA LEU A 522 -12.99 13.32 21.72
C LEU A 522 -13.82 12.39 22.62
N THR A 523 -13.25 11.96 23.75
CA THR A 523 -13.95 11.11 24.74
C THR A 523 -15.15 11.82 25.35
N ILE A 524 -15.01 13.10 25.73
CA ILE A 524 -16.12 13.89 26.27
C ILE A 524 -17.21 14.09 25.22
N LEU A 525 -16.84 14.44 23.98
CA LEU A 525 -17.81 14.59 22.88
C LEU A 525 -18.59 13.29 22.63
N MET A 526 -17.90 12.14 22.63
CA MET A 526 -18.54 10.84 22.52
C MET A 526 -19.48 10.54 23.68
N LYS A 527 -19.05 10.83 24.92
CA LYS A 527 -19.88 10.62 26.12
C LYS A 527 -21.15 11.48 26.05
N LEU A 528 -21.04 12.76 25.71
CA LEU A 528 -22.18 13.67 25.56
C LEU A 528 -23.19 13.13 24.54
N HIS A 529 -22.77 12.74 23.34
CA HIS A 529 -23.69 12.19 22.33
C HIS A 529 -24.33 10.83 22.73
N SER A 530 -23.74 10.12 23.70
CA SER A 530 -24.28 8.85 24.22
C SER A 530 -25.31 9.04 25.35
N MET A 531 -25.30 10.18 26.04
CA MET A 531 -26.16 10.47 27.19
C MET A 531 -27.63 10.58 26.82
N GLU A 532 -28.51 10.04 27.66
CA GLU A 532 -29.97 10.14 27.49
C GLU A 532 -30.45 11.58 27.68
N VAL A 533 -29.87 12.30 28.65
CA VAL A 533 -30.17 13.73 28.90
C VAL A 533 -29.90 14.55 27.64
N PHE A 534 -28.76 14.30 27.00
CA PHE A 534 -28.36 15.02 25.79
C PHE A 534 -29.30 14.74 24.63
N ARG A 535 -29.74 13.50 24.42
CA ARG A 535 -30.71 13.15 23.37
C ARG A 535 -32.08 13.79 23.62
N HIS A 536 -32.49 13.87 24.88
CA HIS A 536 -33.74 14.53 25.26
C HIS A 536 -33.66 16.04 25.01
N CYS A 537 -32.57 16.69 25.44
CA CYS A 537 -32.35 18.11 25.22
C CYS A 537 -32.12 18.41 23.72
N CYS A 538 -31.44 17.57 22.95
CA CYS A 538 -30.99 17.83 21.57
C CYS A 538 -31.48 16.77 20.55
N PRO A 539 -32.79 16.68 20.26
CA PRO A 539 -33.36 15.55 19.50
C PRO A 539 -33.03 15.51 18.00
N PHE A 540 -32.57 16.61 17.38
CA PHE A 540 -32.33 16.71 15.93
C PHE A 540 -30.85 16.78 15.55
N GLN A 541 -29.94 16.33 16.40
CA GLN A 541 -28.50 16.41 16.13
C GLN A 541 -28.04 15.26 15.21
N ASN A 542 -27.14 15.59 14.28
CA ASN A 542 -26.51 14.59 13.43
C ASN A 542 -25.67 13.62 14.28
N SER A 543 -25.34 12.45 13.73
CA SER A 543 -24.36 11.59 14.40
C SER A 543 -23.04 12.35 14.60
N LEU A 544 -22.41 12.18 15.75
CA LEU A 544 -21.13 12.82 16.08
C LEU A 544 -20.08 12.57 14.97
N GLN A 545 -20.07 11.36 14.42
CA GLN A 545 -19.21 10.97 13.31
C GLN A 545 -19.42 11.83 12.05
N HIS A 546 -20.66 12.19 11.73
CA HIS A 546 -20.96 13.04 10.57
C HIS A 546 -20.46 14.47 10.77
N GLU A 547 -20.68 15.03 11.96
CA GLU A 547 -20.23 16.39 12.31
C GLU A 547 -18.70 16.49 12.32
N ILE A 548 -18.02 15.57 13.02
CA ILE A 548 -16.56 15.50 13.05
C ILE A 548 -15.99 15.30 11.64
N THR A 549 -16.62 14.46 10.80
CA THR A 549 -16.19 14.29 9.40
C THR A 549 -16.26 15.60 8.61
N SER A 550 -17.32 16.38 8.77
CA SER A 550 -17.48 17.69 8.11
C SER A 550 -16.42 18.69 8.57
N ILE A 551 -16.13 18.71 9.87
CA ILE A 551 -15.13 19.58 10.48
C ILE A 551 -13.72 19.23 10.02
N ILE A 552 -13.34 17.95 10.03
CA ILE A 552 -12.03 17.49 9.55
C ILE A 552 -11.86 17.84 8.07
N LYS A 553 -12.89 17.63 7.23
CA LYS A 553 -12.85 18.02 5.81
C LYS A 553 -12.56 19.50 5.65
N THR A 554 -13.31 20.35 6.36
CA THR A 554 -13.21 21.81 6.25
C THR A 554 -11.87 22.32 6.81
N GLY A 555 -11.47 21.85 7.98
CA GLY A 555 -10.21 22.21 8.63
C GLY A 555 -8.98 21.77 7.84
N THR A 556 -8.99 20.56 7.26
CA THR A 556 -7.90 20.08 6.39
C THR A 556 -7.79 20.93 5.12
N ILE A 557 -8.90 21.32 4.49
CA ILE A 557 -8.88 22.19 3.30
C ILE A 557 -8.31 23.57 3.64
N GLU A 558 -8.73 24.18 4.75
CA GLU A 558 -8.26 25.50 5.17
C GLU A 558 -6.77 25.49 5.52
N TRP A 559 -6.32 24.48 6.27
CA TRP A 559 -4.91 24.29 6.58
C TRP A 559 -4.08 24.08 5.32
N PHE A 560 -4.51 23.18 4.42
CA PHE A 560 -3.80 22.89 3.18
C PHE A 560 -3.69 24.13 2.30
N ASN A 561 -4.78 24.88 2.10
CA ASN A 561 -4.77 26.08 1.27
C ASN A 561 -3.83 27.16 1.82
N ARG A 562 -3.77 27.34 3.14
CA ARG A 562 -2.84 28.28 3.76
C ARG A 562 -1.38 27.86 3.60
N LEU A 563 -1.09 26.58 3.80
CA LEU A 563 0.26 26.04 3.58
C LEU A 563 0.67 26.16 2.11
N ALA A 564 -0.20 25.74 1.19
CA ALA A 564 0.03 25.82 -0.25
C ALA A 564 0.24 27.27 -0.70
N THR A 565 -0.54 28.23 -0.20
CA THR A 565 -0.36 29.65 -0.53
C THR A 565 0.92 30.25 0.04
N GLN A 566 1.39 29.80 1.22
CA GLN A 566 2.67 30.22 1.79
C GLN A 566 3.86 29.72 0.96
N ILE A 567 3.83 28.47 0.50
CA ILE A 567 4.92 27.85 -0.26
C ILE A 567 4.91 28.33 -1.72
N THR A 568 3.74 28.44 -2.33
CA THR A 568 3.63 28.76 -3.76
C THR A 568 3.73 30.27 -4.06
N LYS A 569 3.67 31.19 -3.09
CA LYS A 569 3.80 32.64 -3.33
C LYS A 569 5.21 33.22 -3.05
N PRO A 570 6.17 33.10 -3.98
CA PRO A 570 7.27 34.07 -4.10
C PRO A 570 7.03 35.11 -5.21
N ARG A 571 7.65 36.31 -5.07
CA ARG A 571 7.44 37.54 -5.86
C ARG A 571 8.05 37.56 -7.28
N LEU A 572 8.90 36.59 -7.63
CA LEU A 572 9.42 36.33 -8.98
C LEU A 572 9.29 34.83 -9.20
N ARG A 573 8.61 34.39 -10.27
CA ARG A 573 8.44 32.96 -10.56
C ARG A 573 9.12 32.64 -11.88
N SER A 574 10.19 31.86 -11.82
CA SER A 574 10.56 31.02 -12.96
C SER A 574 9.74 29.73 -12.93
N ASP A 575 9.54 29.13 -14.10
CA ASP A 575 9.01 27.79 -14.33
C ASP A 575 9.66 26.73 -13.40
N GLU A 576 10.98 26.83 -13.19
CA GLU A 576 11.75 26.02 -12.24
C GLU A 576 11.26 26.16 -10.78
N ASP A 577 10.97 27.39 -10.34
CA ASP A 577 10.53 27.65 -8.96
C ASP A 577 9.15 27.04 -8.70
N ILE A 578 8.27 27.00 -9.71
CA ILE A 578 6.92 26.44 -9.59
C ILE A 578 7.00 24.93 -9.31
N LEU A 579 7.80 24.20 -10.09
CA LEU A 579 7.99 22.76 -9.91
C LEU A 579 8.70 22.43 -8.59
N ARG A 580 9.72 23.20 -8.21
CA ARG A 580 10.45 23.00 -6.94
C ARG A 580 9.55 23.24 -5.73
N ASN A 581 8.76 24.30 -5.73
CA ASN A 581 7.81 24.61 -4.66
C ASN A 581 6.69 23.56 -4.58
N THR A 582 6.22 23.06 -5.72
CA THR A 582 5.23 21.98 -5.76
C THR A 582 5.80 20.68 -5.19
N SER A 583 7.05 20.34 -5.55
CA SER A 583 7.74 19.18 -4.99
C SER A 583 7.90 19.29 -3.47
N GLU A 584 8.27 20.47 -2.96
CA GLU A 584 8.36 20.74 -1.52
C GLU A 584 7.02 20.56 -0.81
N LEU A 585 5.93 21.05 -1.40
CA LEU A 585 4.58 20.84 -0.88
C LEU A 585 4.25 19.33 -0.78
N VAL A 586 4.58 18.54 -1.81
CA VAL A 586 4.38 17.08 -1.80
C VAL A 586 5.17 16.43 -0.65
N TYR A 587 6.42 16.81 -0.41
CA TYR A 587 7.21 16.28 0.72
C TYR A 587 6.60 16.60 2.08
N ILE A 588 6.05 17.82 2.26
CA ILE A 588 5.35 18.17 3.50
C ILE A 588 4.08 17.33 3.65
N MET A 589 3.37 17.02 2.56
CA MET A 589 2.23 16.10 2.60
C MET A 589 2.63 14.66 2.92
N ILE A 590 3.80 14.20 2.49
CA ILE A 590 4.35 12.89 2.89
C ILE A 590 4.60 12.86 4.40
N ALA A 591 5.23 13.90 4.95
CA ALA A 591 5.46 14.02 6.38
C ALA A 591 4.14 14.07 7.17
N ASP A 592 3.16 14.86 6.72
CA ASP A 592 1.82 14.92 7.34
C ASP A 592 1.10 13.56 7.29
N ALA A 593 1.13 12.87 6.15
CA ALA A 593 0.53 11.55 6.00
C ALA A 593 1.12 10.55 7.01
N HIS A 594 2.44 10.56 7.18
CA HIS A 594 3.12 9.71 8.17
C HIS A 594 2.66 10.03 9.60
N LEU A 595 2.66 11.31 10.00
CA LEU A 595 2.20 11.74 11.32
C LEU A 595 0.73 11.38 11.57
N CYS A 596 -0.12 11.54 10.54
CA CYS A 596 -1.54 11.21 10.62
C CYS A 596 -1.79 9.72 10.84
N ILE A 597 -1.06 8.85 10.16
CA ILE A 597 -1.19 7.40 10.32
C ILE A 597 -0.69 6.97 11.70
N LYS A 598 0.43 7.52 12.17
CA LYS A 598 1.09 7.11 13.41
C LYS A 598 0.37 7.61 14.66
N TYR A 599 -0.09 8.86 14.68
CA TYR A 599 -0.57 9.50 15.91
C TYR A 599 -2.06 9.85 15.90
N TYR A 600 -2.57 10.52 14.87
CA TYR A 600 -3.98 10.94 14.86
C TYR A 600 -4.93 9.77 14.61
N ASN A 601 -4.66 8.94 13.59
CA ASN A 601 -5.59 7.88 13.17
C ASN A 601 -5.92 6.86 14.29
N PRO A 602 -4.95 6.38 15.10
CA PRO A 602 -5.26 5.46 16.21
C PRO A 602 -6.22 6.06 17.25
N ILE A 603 -6.07 7.34 17.60
CA ILE A 603 -6.93 8.03 18.59
C ILE A 603 -8.37 8.16 18.07
N PHE A 604 -8.54 8.54 16.80
CA PHE A 604 -9.88 8.64 16.23
C PHE A 604 -10.56 7.28 16.05
N ASP A 605 -9.78 6.24 15.74
CA ASP A 605 -10.28 4.87 15.59
C ASP A 605 -10.62 4.22 16.95
N SER A 606 -9.81 4.45 17.99
CA SER A 606 -10.08 3.96 19.33
C SER A 606 -11.32 4.62 19.93
N THR A 607 -11.44 5.94 19.81
CA THR A 607 -12.43 6.74 20.55
C THR A 607 -13.74 6.92 19.80
N VAL A 608 -13.72 7.31 18.53
CA VAL A 608 -14.93 7.65 17.74
C VAL A 608 -15.23 6.60 16.65
N LYS A 609 -14.38 5.57 16.51
CA LYS A 609 -14.48 4.51 15.49
C LYS A 609 -14.49 5.10 14.07
N MET A 610 -13.58 6.03 13.80
CA MET A 610 -13.45 6.68 12.51
C MET A 610 -11.99 6.84 12.09
N SER A 611 -11.72 6.78 10.78
CA SER A 611 -10.36 7.03 10.26
C SER A 611 -10.15 8.49 9.92
N PHE A 612 -9.40 9.20 10.77
CA PHE A 612 -8.96 10.58 10.50
C PHE A 612 -8.15 10.67 9.20
N TYR A 613 -7.22 9.71 9.02
CA TYR A 613 -6.34 9.70 7.86
C TYR A 613 -7.12 9.58 6.55
N ASN A 614 -8.12 8.69 6.46
CA ASN A 614 -8.93 8.52 5.25
C ASN A 614 -9.65 9.81 4.84
N ILE A 615 -10.25 10.50 5.81
CA ILE A 615 -10.99 11.74 5.54
C ILE A 615 -10.04 12.84 5.09
N SER A 616 -8.92 13.00 5.80
CA SER A 616 -7.94 14.03 5.52
C SER A 616 -7.21 13.80 4.20
N PHE A 617 -6.72 12.58 3.97
CA PHE A 617 -5.91 12.25 2.79
C PHE A 617 -6.70 12.41 1.49
N LYS A 618 -7.99 12.06 1.46
CA LYS A 618 -8.86 12.33 0.29
C LYS A 618 -8.93 13.81 -0.08
N LYS A 619 -9.01 14.69 0.91
CA LYS A 619 -9.09 16.14 0.68
C LYS A 619 -7.75 16.74 0.31
N ILE A 620 -6.66 16.22 0.87
CA ILE A 620 -5.31 16.56 0.45
C ILE A 620 -5.07 16.09 -0.99
N ASP A 621 -5.41 14.84 -1.34
CA ASP A 621 -5.31 14.30 -2.70
C ASP A 621 -6.05 15.17 -3.73
N GLU A 622 -7.32 15.50 -3.45
CA GLU A 622 -8.14 16.34 -4.32
C GLU A 622 -7.45 17.69 -4.62
N LYS A 623 -6.96 18.39 -3.58
CA LYS A 623 -6.39 19.74 -3.71
C LYS A 623 -4.93 19.75 -4.16
N LEU A 624 -4.13 18.77 -3.74
CA LEU A 624 -2.74 18.64 -4.13
C LEU A 624 -2.63 18.31 -5.60
N MET A 625 -3.43 17.35 -6.08
CA MET A 625 -3.40 16.97 -7.50
C MET A 625 -3.87 18.12 -8.40
N ASP A 626 -4.81 18.97 -7.97
CA ASP A 626 -5.19 20.17 -8.74
C ASP A 626 -4.01 21.15 -8.89
N ILE A 627 -3.19 21.34 -7.84
CA ILE A 627 -1.98 22.18 -7.90
C ILE A 627 -0.91 21.54 -8.79
N VAL A 628 -0.70 20.23 -8.65
CA VAL A 628 0.27 19.47 -9.44
C VAL A 628 -0.08 19.50 -10.93
N ILE A 629 -1.34 19.22 -11.28
CA ILE A 629 -1.80 19.24 -12.67
C ILE A 629 -1.60 20.64 -13.25
N LYS A 630 -1.97 21.70 -12.51
CA LYS A 630 -1.74 23.07 -12.96
C LYS A 630 -0.26 23.39 -13.18
N ALA A 631 0.62 22.96 -12.27
CA ALA A 631 2.07 23.14 -12.43
C ALA A 631 2.60 22.36 -13.64
N LEU A 632 2.05 21.18 -13.94
CA LEU A 632 2.42 20.42 -15.14
C LEU A 632 1.88 21.06 -16.43
N GLU A 633 0.67 21.61 -16.41
CA GLU A 633 0.06 22.31 -17.56
C GLU A 633 0.85 23.58 -17.93
N GLU A 634 1.37 24.31 -16.94
CA GLU A 634 2.22 25.49 -17.17
C GLU A 634 3.53 25.11 -17.91
N GLU A 635 4.09 23.91 -17.67
CA GLU A 635 5.36 23.44 -18.26
C GLU A 635 5.23 22.61 -19.54
N LEU A 636 4.24 21.72 -19.59
CA LEU A 636 4.07 20.71 -20.65
C LEU A 636 2.91 21.07 -21.59
N GLY A 637 2.12 22.10 -21.29
CA GLY A 637 1.00 22.55 -22.10
C GLY A 637 -0.09 21.49 -22.28
N GLU A 638 -0.71 21.44 -23.46
CA GLU A 638 -1.78 20.48 -23.80
C GLU A 638 -1.35 19.00 -23.78
N GLN A 639 -0.03 18.73 -23.73
CA GLN A 639 0.50 17.36 -23.73
C GLN A 639 0.26 16.62 -22.40
N VAL A 640 -0.11 17.33 -21.32
CA VAL A 640 -0.45 16.74 -20.02
C VAL A 640 -1.70 15.84 -20.08
N HIS A 641 -2.64 16.18 -20.97
CA HIS A 641 -3.92 15.48 -21.13
C HIS A 641 -3.89 14.41 -22.22
N GLN A 642 -2.79 14.29 -22.96
CA GLN A 642 -2.63 13.26 -23.97
C GLN A 642 -2.35 11.93 -23.27
N CYS A 643 -3.30 10.99 -23.36
CA CYS A 643 -3.06 9.63 -22.90
C CYS A 643 -1.82 9.06 -23.62
N PRO A 644 -1.01 8.23 -22.95
CA PRO A 644 0.09 7.48 -23.59
C PRO A 644 -0.34 6.50 -24.70
N SER A 645 -1.62 6.52 -25.09
CA SER A 645 -2.29 5.54 -25.92
C SER A 645 -2.21 5.90 -27.40
N THR A 646 -1.00 5.80 -27.97
CA THR A 646 -0.82 5.27 -29.33
C THR A 646 0.59 4.71 -29.45
N PHE A 647 0.68 3.44 -29.82
CA PHE A 647 1.92 2.77 -30.19
C PHE A 647 2.60 3.54 -31.34
N LEU A 648 3.91 3.77 -31.23
CA LEU A 648 4.87 3.96 -32.34
C LEU A 648 4.87 5.24 -33.19
N GLU A 649 4.56 6.43 -32.68
CA GLU A 649 5.07 7.66 -33.33
C GLU A 649 5.62 8.65 -32.31
N ILE A 650 6.76 8.30 -31.70
CA ILE A 650 7.71 9.36 -31.33
C ILE A 650 8.36 9.74 -32.67
N LYS A 651 7.83 10.76 -33.35
CA LYS A 651 8.55 11.37 -34.48
C LYS A 651 9.96 11.67 -34.01
N GLU A 652 10.95 11.19 -34.75
CA GLU A 652 12.33 11.59 -34.54
C GLU A 652 12.36 13.12 -34.61
N PRO A 653 12.85 13.82 -33.58
CA PRO A 653 13.00 15.26 -33.66
C PRO A 653 13.94 15.57 -34.82
N ASP A 654 13.59 16.58 -35.62
CA ASP A 654 14.43 17.03 -36.72
C ASP A 654 15.85 17.30 -36.21
N SER A 655 16.86 16.94 -37.01
CA SER A 655 18.29 17.07 -36.68
C SER A 655 18.72 18.45 -36.18
N ALA A 656 17.93 19.50 -36.42
CA ALA A 656 18.13 20.85 -35.92
C ALA A 656 17.77 21.05 -34.43
N ASP A 657 16.80 20.31 -33.89
CA ASP A 657 16.39 20.40 -32.46
C ASP A 657 17.35 19.66 -31.52
N VAL A 658 18.16 18.74 -32.07
CA VAL A 658 19.08 17.86 -31.32
C VAL A 658 20.27 18.63 -30.72
N LEU A 659 20.66 19.75 -31.33
CA LEU A 659 21.82 20.57 -30.91
C LEU A 659 21.45 21.76 -30.00
N ALA A 660 20.16 21.98 -29.72
CA ALA A 660 19.66 23.17 -29.02
C ALA A 660 18.97 22.88 -27.67
N PHE A 661 19.36 21.83 -26.95
CA PHE A 661 18.89 21.67 -25.57
C PHE A 661 19.63 22.65 -24.65
N SER A 662 19.01 23.80 -24.42
CA SER A 662 19.45 24.80 -23.44
C SER A 662 19.58 24.17 -22.05
N ALA A 663 20.58 24.60 -21.27
CA ALA A 663 20.76 24.22 -19.87
C ALA A 663 19.49 24.43 -19.02
N ALA A 664 18.66 25.41 -19.39
CA ALA A 664 17.36 25.64 -18.76
C ALA A 664 16.38 24.46 -18.94
N ALA A 665 16.33 23.84 -20.12
CA ALA A 665 15.45 22.71 -20.39
C ALA A 665 15.85 21.44 -19.64
N GLU A 666 17.15 21.26 -19.37
CA GLU A 666 17.68 20.18 -18.54
C GLU A 666 17.28 20.37 -17.06
N GLN A 667 17.41 21.59 -16.55
CA GLN A 667 17.06 21.93 -15.17
C GLN A 667 15.56 21.74 -14.89
N ILE A 668 14.69 22.15 -15.83
CA ILE A 668 13.25 21.90 -15.75
C ILE A 668 12.95 20.39 -15.75
N SER A 669 13.66 19.62 -16.59
CA SER A 669 13.49 18.16 -16.66
C SER A 669 13.87 17.46 -15.35
N LEU A 670 14.88 17.96 -14.64
CA LEU A 670 15.26 17.48 -13.31
C LEU A 670 14.21 17.82 -12.25
N CYS A 671 13.61 19.01 -12.31
CA CYS A 671 12.54 19.41 -11.40
C CYS A 671 11.27 18.58 -11.62
N LEU A 672 10.91 18.27 -12.88
CA LEU A 672 9.82 17.34 -13.21
C LEU A 672 10.08 15.94 -12.66
N PHE A 673 11.33 15.47 -12.72
CA PHE A 673 11.71 14.17 -12.18
C PHE A 673 11.65 14.15 -10.65
N GLU A 674 12.11 15.21 -9.98
CA GLU A 674 11.97 15.35 -8.52
C GLU A 674 10.50 15.32 -8.09
N LEU A 675 9.62 16.03 -8.82
CA LEU A 675 8.18 16.02 -8.59
C LEU A 675 7.58 14.63 -8.78
N TYR A 676 7.92 13.94 -9.87
CA TYR A 676 7.47 12.56 -10.13
C TYR A 676 7.84 11.60 -8.99
N LEU A 677 9.10 11.63 -8.54
CA LEU A 677 9.57 10.77 -7.45
C LEU A 677 8.84 11.08 -6.13
N SER A 678 8.62 12.36 -5.81
CA SER A 678 7.87 12.75 -4.61
C SER A 678 6.42 12.26 -4.65
N LEU A 679 5.74 12.36 -5.80
CA LEU A 679 4.39 11.84 -5.98
C LEU A 679 4.34 10.32 -5.94
N HIS A 680 5.34 9.66 -6.52
CA HIS A 680 5.50 8.21 -6.43
C HIS A 680 5.59 7.76 -4.96
N GLU A 681 6.38 8.44 -4.14
CA GLU A 681 6.48 8.13 -2.70
C GLU A 681 5.17 8.40 -1.96
N LEU A 682 4.51 9.55 -2.21
CA LEU A 682 3.20 9.85 -1.60
C LEU A 682 2.14 8.82 -1.99
N SER A 683 2.18 8.31 -3.24
CA SER A 683 1.26 7.28 -3.73
C SER A 683 1.36 5.97 -2.95
N LYS A 684 2.49 5.66 -2.31
CA LYS A 684 2.65 4.46 -1.47
C LYS A 684 1.76 4.51 -0.23
N TYR A 685 1.40 5.70 0.25
CA TYR A 685 0.54 5.86 1.41
C TYR A 685 -0.94 5.58 1.13
N LYS A 686 -1.35 5.43 -0.15
CA LYS A 686 -2.71 5.03 -0.53
C LYS A 686 -3.14 3.67 0.06
N ILE A 687 -2.18 2.81 0.42
CA ILE A 687 -2.43 1.50 1.04
C ILE A 687 -3.11 1.63 2.42
N TYR A 688 -2.97 2.78 3.08
CA TYR A 688 -3.62 3.03 4.37
C TYR A 688 -5.04 3.57 4.22
N VAL A 689 -5.47 3.85 2.98
CA VAL A 689 -6.85 4.24 2.66
C VAL A 689 -7.73 3.01 2.48
N ASN A 690 -9.02 3.08 2.81
CA ASN A 690 -9.99 1.99 2.60
C ASN A 690 -10.11 1.61 1.11
N GLU A 691 -10.29 0.32 0.80
CA GLU A 691 -10.29 -0.18 -0.59
C GLU A 691 -11.34 0.49 -1.50
N THR A 692 -12.56 0.69 -1.00
CA THR A 692 -13.65 1.37 -1.74
C THR A 692 -13.30 2.79 -2.15
N ASP A 693 -12.45 3.44 -1.35
CA ASP A 693 -12.08 4.83 -1.51
C ASP A 693 -10.81 5.02 -2.32
N ARG A 694 -9.94 4.00 -2.36
CA ARG A 694 -8.68 4.03 -3.13
C ARG A 694 -8.91 4.30 -4.60
N VAL A 695 -9.98 3.74 -5.17
CA VAL A 695 -10.31 3.87 -6.61
C VAL A 695 -10.58 5.32 -7.02
N ASN A 696 -11.05 6.16 -6.09
CA ASN A 696 -11.43 7.54 -6.37
C ASN A 696 -10.29 8.55 -6.12
N LEU A 697 -9.11 8.09 -5.70
CA LEU A 697 -7.97 8.97 -5.44
C LEU A 697 -7.28 9.35 -6.74
N LYS A 698 -7.11 10.65 -7.00
CA LYS A 698 -6.44 11.18 -8.20
C LYS A 698 -4.97 10.75 -8.24
N ILE A 699 -4.31 10.63 -7.09
CA ILE A 699 -2.92 10.15 -7.01
C ILE A 699 -2.73 8.69 -7.43
N THR A 700 -3.80 7.92 -7.67
CA THR A 700 -3.63 6.57 -8.24
C THR A 700 -3.13 6.60 -9.68
N GLN A 701 -3.51 7.63 -10.44
CA GLN A 701 -3.19 7.81 -11.86
C GLN A 701 -2.20 8.95 -12.10
N TYR A 702 -1.46 9.40 -11.07
CA TYR A 702 -0.54 10.53 -11.16
C TYR A 702 0.49 10.39 -12.30
N TYR A 703 0.93 9.17 -12.59
CA TYR A 703 1.93 8.88 -13.62
C TYR A 703 1.44 9.23 -15.03
N MET A 704 0.12 9.22 -15.28
CA MET A 704 -0.43 9.53 -16.61
C MET A 704 -0.07 10.95 -17.06
N TYR A 705 -0.01 11.90 -16.12
CA TYR A 705 0.35 13.29 -16.38
C TYR A 705 1.84 13.49 -16.73
N PHE A 706 2.68 12.48 -16.53
CA PHE A 706 4.13 12.51 -16.82
C PHE A 706 4.50 11.82 -18.14
N GLY A 707 3.53 11.32 -18.94
CA GLY A 707 3.81 10.58 -20.17
C GLY A 707 4.66 11.36 -21.18
N ALA A 708 4.41 12.66 -21.34
CA ALA A 708 5.22 13.55 -22.19
C ALA A 708 6.63 13.78 -21.61
N ALA A 709 6.74 13.93 -20.28
CA ALA A 709 8.01 14.11 -19.59
C ALA A 709 8.92 12.88 -19.75
N VAL A 710 8.37 11.65 -19.65
CA VAL A 710 9.14 10.41 -19.87
C VAL A 710 9.71 10.34 -21.28
N LYS A 711 8.91 10.67 -22.31
CA LYS A 711 9.40 10.72 -23.70
C LYS A 711 10.57 11.69 -23.84
N LYS A 712 10.48 12.87 -23.22
CA LYS A 712 11.56 13.88 -23.19
C LYS A 712 12.80 13.40 -22.43
N TRP A 713 12.63 12.70 -21.30
CA TRP A 713 13.76 12.13 -20.55
C TRP A 713 14.49 11.05 -21.34
N LEU A 714 13.76 10.17 -22.04
CA LEU A 714 14.35 9.12 -22.88
C LEU A 714 15.09 9.70 -24.09
N SER A 715 14.52 10.71 -24.76
CA SER A 715 15.20 11.36 -25.89
C SER A 715 16.46 12.12 -25.45
N LEU A 716 16.41 12.81 -24.31
CA LEU A 716 17.57 13.47 -23.69
C LEU A 716 18.66 12.45 -23.32
N ALA A 717 18.28 11.33 -22.70
CA ALA A 717 19.20 10.26 -22.35
C ALA A 717 19.90 9.73 -23.60
N ARG A 718 19.13 9.34 -24.64
CA ARG A 718 19.66 8.88 -25.93
C ARG A 718 20.68 9.84 -26.52
N ASN A 719 20.30 11.11 -26.71
CA ASN A 719 21.16 12.09 -27.38
C ASN A 719 22.47 12.32 -26.60
N LYS A 720 22.40 12.37 -25.26
CA LYS A 720 23.61 12.54 -24.43
C LYS A 720 24.50 11.29 -24.44
N ILE A 721 23.95 10.08 -24.50
CA ILE A 721 24.74 8.85 -24.64
C ILE A 721 25.49 8.85 -25.97
N LEU A 722 24.81 9.18 -27.07
CA LEU A 722 25.44 9.24 -28.40
C LEU A 722 26.58 10.26 -28.42
N HIS A 723 26.35 11.47 -27.89
CA HIS A 723 27.39 12.48 -27.81
C HIS A 723 28.56 12.08 -26.89
N ARG A 724 28.28 11.40 -25.77
CA ARG A 724 29.31 10.89 -24.86
C ARG A 724 30.14 9.79 -25.51
N ILE A 725 29.52 8.92 -26.30
CA ILE A 725 30.21 7.92 -27.12
C ILE A 725 31.17 8.61 -28.09
N GLU A 726 30.69 9.56 -28.89
CA GLU A 726 31.53 10.31 -29.85
C GLU A 726 32.74 10.95 -29.17
N ARG A 727 32.52 11.70 -28.08
CA ARG A 727 33.59 12.37 -27.33
C ARG A 727 34.55 11.40 -26.65
N SER A 728 34.05 10.31 -26.08
CA SER A 728 34.88 9.30 -25.43
C SER A 728 35.82 8.62 -26.44
N VAL A 729 35.32 8.32 -27.65
CA VAL A 729 36.12 7.73 -28.73
C VAL A 729 37.09 8.75 -29.32
N GLU A 730 36.70 10.01 -29.53
CA GLU A 730 37.60 11.08 -29.99
C GLU A 730 38.82 11.24 -29.07
N ASN A 731 38.57 11.30 -27.76
CA ASN A 731 39.58 11.52 -26.72
C ASN A 731 40.44 10.30 -26.42
N ASP A 732 40.10 9.13 -26.97
CA ASP A 732 40.82 7.89 -26.72
C ASP A 732 42.22 7.91 -27.36
N LYS A 733 43.29 7.89 -26.57
CA LYS A 733 44.66 7.92 -27.09
C LYS A 733 45.30 6.55 -26.90
N TYR A 734 45.31 5.73 -27.96
CA TYR A 734 45.91 4.39 -27.94
C TYR A 734 47.36 4.40 -27.39
N GLU A 735 48.13 5.44 -27.70
CA GLU A 735 49.51 5.67 -27.23
C GLU A 735 49.69 5.65 -25.69
N ALA A 736 48.68 6.12 -24.93
CA ALA A 736 48.74 6.16 -23.47
C ALA A 736 48.49 4.78 -22.83
N ALA A 737 47.75 3.89 -23.52
CA ALA A 737 47.55 2.51 -23.08
C ALA A 737 48.78 1.64 -23.41
N LEU A 738 49.43 1.90 -24.55
CA LEU A 738 50.61 1.17 -25.05
C LEU A 738 51.91 1.45 -24.26
N THR A 739 52.01 2.59 -23.57
CA THR A 739 53.19 2.96 -22.75
C THR A 739 53.12 2.50 -21.30
N SER A 740 52.01 1.86 -20.88
CA SER A 740 51.84 1.37 -19.52
C SER A 740 52.53 0.02 -19.31
N THR A 741 53.20 -0.17 -18.16
CA THR A 741 53.97 -1.39 -17.82
C THR A 741 53.11 -2.64 -17.56
N HIS A 742 51.79 -2.56 -17.79
CA HIS A 742 50.82 -3.63 -17.55
C HIS A 742 50.04 -3.92 -18.85
N ASN A 743 49.75 -5.19 -19.13
CA ASN A 743 48.95 -5.62 -20.29
C ASN A 743 47.50 -5.12 -20.18
N VAL A 744 47.25 -3.86 -20.53
CA VAL A 744 45.91 -3.27 -20.60
C VAL A 744 45.19 -3.89 -21.81
N LYS A 745 44.01 -4.49 -21.57
CA LYS A 745 43.20 -5.16 -22.61
C LYS A 745 42.03 -4.34 -23.15
N PHE A 746 41.72 -3.21 -22.52
CA PHE A 746 40.58 -2.35 -22.85
C PHE A 746 40.97 -0.89 -22.81
N THR A 747 40.34 -0.06 -23.63
CA THR A 747 40.50 1.39 -23.56
C THR A 747 39.55 2.03 -22.53
N PRO A 748 39.82 3.28 -22.10
CA PRO A 748 38.90 4.01 -21.25
C PRO A 748 37.56 4.32 -21.91
N SER A 749 37.48 4.39 -23.24
CA SER A 749 36.22 4.68 -23.94
C SER A 749 35.20 3.55 -23.76
N SER A 750 35.62 2.28 -23.81
CA SER A 750 34.71 1.14 -23.59
C SER A 750 34.17 1.05 -22.16
N LEU A 751 34.98 1.46 -21.18
CA LEU A 751 34.58 1.61 -19.78
C LEU A 751 33.50 2.70 -19.60
N ASP A 752 33.68 3.85 -20.25
CA ASP A 752 32.75 4.97 -20.15
C ASP A 752 31.37 4.63 -20.74
N VAL A 753 31.34 3.96 -21.91
CA VAL A 753 30.10 3.51 -22.55
C VAL A 753 29.38 2.45 -21.69
N SER A 754 30.12 1.49 -21.14
CA SER A 754 29.55 0.48 -20.23
C SER A 754 28.94 1.13 -18.98
N SER A 755 29.58 2.18 -18.45
CA SER A 755 29.05 2.96 -17.33
C SER A 755 27.74 3.67 -17.71
N CYS A 756 27.67 4.28 -18.90
CA CYS A 756 26.44 4.90 -19.41
C CYS A 756 25.28 3.89 -19.46
N PHE A 757 25.54 2.67 -19.94
CA PHE A 757 24.53 1.62 -20.03
C PHE A 757 23.99 1.24 -18.64
N SER A 758 24.88 1.07 -17.66
CA SER A 758 24.50 0.83 -16.26
C SER A 758 23.69 1.99 -15.66
N GLN A 759 24.04 3.25 -15.96
CA GLN A 759 23.30 4.43 -15.48
C GLN A 759 21.86 4.48 -16.03
N ILE A 760 21.64 4.13 -17.30
CA ILE A 760 20.30 4.02 -17.90
C ILE A 760 19.50 2.89 -17.23
N SER A 761 20.13 1.74 -17.02
CA SER A 761 19.53 0.61 -16.30
C SER A 761 19.10 1.01 -14.88
N GLN A 762 19.86 1.86 -14.20
CA GLN A 762 19.51 2.39 -12.89
C GLN A 762 18.38 3.43 -12.96
N PHE A 763 18.44 4.37 -13.90
CA PHE A 763 17.39 5.36 -14.16
C PHE A 763 16.04 4.67 -14.38
N TRP A 764 15.99 3.66 -15.25
CA TRP A 764 14.77 2.89 -15.53
C TRP A 764 14.21 2.20 -14.28
N ARG A 765 15.07 1.52 -13.52
CA ARG A 765 14.65 0.85 -12.28
C ARG A 765 14.10 1.82 -11.24
N ARG A 766 14.66 3.03 -11.13
CA ARG A 766 14.19 4.07 -10.20
C ARG A 766 12.92 4.76 -10.69
N LEU A 767 12.73 4.89 -12.00
CA LEU A 767 11.49 5.41 -12.57
C LEU A 767 10.29 4.56 -12.13
N ALA A 768 10.48 3.24 -11.98
CA ALA A 768 9.48 2.31 -11.44
C ALA A 768 8.08 2.56 -12.02
N TRP A 769 8.03 2.69 -13.35
CA TRP A 769 6.86 3.17 -14.06
C TRP A 769 5.63 2.27 -13.79
N PRO A 770 4.51 2.81 -13.27
CA PRO A 770 3.41 1.98 -12.76
C PRO A 770 2.62 1.23 -13.84
N ASP A 771 2.51 1.79 -15.05
CA ASP A 771 1.73 1.19 -16.12
C ASP A 771 2.57 0.19 -16.93
N ILE A 772 2.18 -1.07 -16.86
CA ILE A 772 2.91 -2.20 -17.45
C ILE A 772 2.95 -2.09 -18.99
N ILE A 773 1.88 -1.60 -19.62
CA ILE A 773 1.76 -1.57 -21.08
C ILE A 773 2.76 -0.56 -21.66
N THR A 774 2.70 0.68 -21.18
CA THR A 774 3.66 1.72 -21.59
C THR A 774 5.08 1.41 -21.11
N SER A 775 5.24 0.71 -19.98
CA SER A 775 6.55 0.26 -19.51
C SER A 775 7.25 -0.64 -20.55
N ILE A 776 6.54 -1.61 -21.13
CA ILE A 776 7.09 -2.47 -22.20
C ILE A 776 7.46 -1.64 -23.43
N ALA A 777 6.61 -0.70 -23.84
CA ALA A 777 6.89 0.14 -25.01
C ALA A 777 8.16 1.00 -24.81
N TYR A 778 8.33 1.62 -23.65
CA TYR A 778 9.55 2.38 -23.32
C TYR A 778 10.79 1.50 -23.27
N LEU A 779 10.65 0.27 -22.79
CA LEU A 779 11.74 -0.68 -22.66
C LEU A 779 12.21 -1.23 -24.02
N ILE A 780 11.28 -1.47 -24.95
CA ILE A 780 11.61 -1.74 -26.36
C ILE A 780 12.41 -0.56 -26.92
N LYS A 781 11.95 0.68 -26.68
CA LYS A 781 12.65 1.88 -27.17
C LYS A 781 14.04 2.06 -26.58
N ILE A 782 14.22 1.82 -25.27
CA ILE A 782 15.53 1.84 -24.60
C ILE A 782 16.45 0.79 -25.24
N THR A 783 15.94 -0.42 -25.51
CA THR A 783 16.73 -1.50 -26.14
C THR A 783 17.18 -1.11 -27.55
N GLU A 784 16.27 -0.54 -28.36
CA GLU A 784 16.58 -0.05 -29.71
C GLU A 784 17.63 1.08 -29.66
N ASP A 785 17.47 2.05 -28.76
CA ASP A 785 18.41 3.18 -28.63
C ASP A 785 19.80 2.74 -28.14
N MET A 786 19.88 1.75 -27.24
CA MET A 786 21.15 1.17 -26.77
C MET A 786 21.82 0.26 -27.82
N ALA A 787 21.03 -0.43 -28.65
CA ALA A 787 21.54 -1.16 -29.81
C ALA A 787 22.21 -0.21 -30.81
N ASN A 788 21.53 0.90 -31.14
CA ASN A 788 22.06 1.95 -32.02
C ASN A 788 23.35 2.56 -31.46
N ALA A 789 23.40 2.84 -30.16
CA ALA A 789 24.59 3.33 -29.47
C ALA A 789 25.76 2.33 -29.54
N THR A 790 25.47 1.03 -29.39
CA THR A 790 26.46 -0.06 -29.49
C THR A 790 27.05 -0.14 -30.91
N CYS A 791 26.20 -0.10 -31.94
CA CYS A 791 26.65 -0.10 -33.33
C CYS A 791 27.43 1.16 -33.69
N LEU A 792 27.01 2.33 -33.20
CA LEU A 792 27.74 3.60 -33.40
C LEU A 792 29.14 3.54 -32.82
N TYR A 793 29.31 3.03 -31.58
CA TYR A 793 30.64 2.88 -30.98
C TYR A 793 31.55 2.01 -31.85
N ALA A 794 31.06 0.85 -32.29
CA ALA A 794 31.84 -0.06 -33.14
C ALA A 794 32.24 0.60 -34.47
N MET A 795 31.36 1.41 -35.07
CA MET A 795 31.66 2.20 -36.27
C MET A 795 32.75 3.26 -36.04
N LEU A 796 32.65 4.02 -34.94
CA LEU A 796 33.60 5.10 -34.64
C LEU A 796 35.00 4.57 -34.32
N VAL A 797 35.10 3.51 -33.52
CA VAL A 797 36.39 2.89 -33.19
C VAL A 797 37.04 2.26 -34.41
N GLU A 798 36.25 1.60 -35.29
CA GLU A 798 36.77 1.10 -36.57
C GLU A 798 37.26 2.24 -37.48
N GLY A 799 36.48 3.32 -37.60
CA GLY A 799 36.86 4.49 -38.39
C GLY A 799 38.18 5.09 -37.91
N LYS A 800 38.36 5.19 -36.59
CA LYS A 800 39.60 5.66 -35.98
C LYS A 800 40.78 4.72 -36.23
N LEU A 801 40.56 3.41 -36.22
CA LEU A 801 41.57 2.41 -36.55
C LEU A 801 41.99 2.51 -38.04
N ASN A 802 41.03 2.65 -38.95
CA ASN A 802 41.29 2.78 -40.39
C ASN A 802 42.05 4.08 -40.73
N ALA A 803 41.77 5.18 -40.04
CA ALA A 803 42.44 6.47 -40.23
C ALA A 803 43.95 6.43 -39.93
N ARG A 804 44.40 5.50 -39.08
CA ARG A 804 45.82 5.30 -38.75
C ARG A 804 46.61 4.53 -39.82
N LYS A 805 45.95 4.00 -40.86
CA LYS A 805 46.59 3.23 -41.96
C LYS A 805 47.50 2.08 -41.49
N LEU A 806 47.21 1.49 -40.33
CA LEU A 806 48.02 0.43 -39.71
C LEU A 806 48.17 -0.81 -40.61
N TYR A 807 47.20 -1.03 -41.50
CA TYR A 807 47.24 -2.14 -42.46
C TYR A 807 48.24 -1.94 -43.62
N GLU A 808 48.87 -0.78 -43.78
CA GLU A 808 49.88 -0.54 -44.83
C GLU A 808 51.31 -0.92 -44.40
N THR A 809 51.56 -1.15 -43.09
CA THR A 809 52.87 -1.55 -42.57
C THR A 809 53.00 -3.10 -42.51
N ASN A 810 54.22 -3.59 -42.74
CA ASN A 810 54.56 -5.03 -42.72
C ASN A 810 54.92 -5.55 -41.31
N ASP A 811 55.08 -4.66 -40.32
CA ASP A 811 55.43 -5.04 -38.96
C ASP A 811 54.17 -5.34 -38.13
N LEU A 812 53.90 -6.64 -37.94
CA LEU A 812 52.78 -7.14 -37.16
C LEU A 812 52.84 -6.70 -35.69
N SER A 813 54.04 -6.54 -35.13
CA SER A 813 54.21 -6.17 -33.71
C SER A 813 53.69 -4.76 -33.41
N TYR A 814 53.77 -3.86 -34.38
CA TYR A 814 53.38 -2.46 -34.27
C TYR A 814 51.87 -2.26 -34.08
N TYR A 815 51.04 -3.10 -34.73
CA TYR A 815 49.58 -2.92 -34.72
C TYR A 815 48.80 -4.03 -34.00
N THR A 816 49.46 -5.11 -33.56
CA THR A 816 48.81 -6.21 -32.80
C THR A 816 48.13 -5.71 -31.53
N GLN A 817 48.79 -4.81 -30.78
CA GLN A 817 48.26 -4.28 -29.53
C GLN A 817 47.05 -3.37 -29.76
N GLU A 818 47.15 -2.39 -30.67
CA GLU A 818 46.06 -1.46 -30.99
C GLU A 818 44.83 -2.19 -31.53
N LEU A 819 45.01 -3.14 -32.44
CA LEU A 819 43.89 -3.91 -32.99
C LEU A 819 43.25 -4.79 -31.92
N SER A 820 44.06 -5.40 -31.06
CA SER A 820 43.54 -6.22 -29.96
C SER A 820 42.71 -5.40 -28.98
N LEU A 821 43.15 -4.18 -28.64
CA LEU A 821 42.37 -3.25 -27.82
C LEU A 821 41.01 -2.94 -28.45
N VAL A 822 40.98 -2.55 -29.72
CA VAL A 822 39.73 -2.23 -30.45
C VAL A 822 38.77 -3.43 -30.45
N VAL A 823 39.25 -4.61 -30.80
CA VAL A 823 38.42 -5.81 -30.90
C VAL A 823 37.91 -6.25 -29.51
N ASN A 824 38.73 -6.09 -28.46
CA ASN A 824 38.31 -6.34 -27.08
C ASN A 824 37.25 -5.34 -26.59
N ASP A 825 37.40 -4.05 -26.92
CA ASP A 825 36.46 -2.99 -26.53
C ASP A 825 35.09 -3.19 -27.17
N ILE A 826 35.05 -3.55 -28.46
CA ILE A 826 33.82 -3.89 -29.16
C ILE A 826 33.13 -5.10 -28.51
N GLU A 827 33.87 -6.16 -28.16
CA GLU A 827 33.30 -7.32 -27.47
C GLU A 827 32.80 -6.96 -26.06
N ARG A 828 33.51 -6.09 -25.34
CA ARG A 828 33.10 -5.64 -24.00
C ARG A 828 31.74 -4.95 -24.02
N ILE A 829 31.53 -4.04 -24.98
CA ILE A 829 30.25 -3.34 -25.11
C ILE A 829 29.15 -4.31 -25.56
N ARG A 830 29.46 -5.26 -26.45
CA ARG A 830 28.55 -6.35 -26.81
C ARG A 830 28.11 -7.15 -25.58
N ASP A 831 29.04 -7.52 -24.71
CA ASP A 831 28.74 -8.24 -23.48
C ASP A 831 27.89 -7.38 -22.53
N SER A 832 28.22 -6.09 -22.37
CA SER A 832 27.42 -5.15 -21.57
C SER A 832 26.01 -4.94 -22.12
N PHE A 833 25.83 -4.94 -23.44
CA PHE A 833 24.51 -4.83 -24.07
C PHE A 833 23.71 -6.14 -23.92
N LYS A 834 24.38 -7.30 -24.05
CA LYS A 834 23.76 -8.62 -23.89
C LYS A 834 23.25 -8.86 -22.46
N THR A 835 23.83 -8.22 -21.44
CA THR A 835 23.36 -8.32 -20.05
C THR A 835 22.17 -7.41 -19.72
N LEU A 836 21.81 -6.47 -20.59
CA LEU A 836 20.71 -5.51 -20.35
C LEU A 836 19.36 -6.16 -20.06
N PRO A 837 18.93 -7.24 -20.76
CA PRO A 837 17.67 -7.90 -20.44
C PRO A 837 17.53 -8.33 -18.98
N ILE A 838 18.65 -8.73 -18.38
CA ILE A 838 18.71 -9.15 -16.98
C ILE A 838 18.69 -7.91 -16.08
N GLU A 839 19.51 -6.90 -16.37
CA GLU A 839 19.62 -5.67 -15.56
C GLU A 839 18.30 -4.90 -15.46
N LEU A 840 17.56 -4.84 -16.58
CA LEU A 840 16.28 -4.15 -16.69
C LEU A 840 15.09 -5.04 -16.26
N SER A 841 15.35 -6.29 -15.86
CA SER A 841 14.35 -7.24 -15.36
C SER A 841 13.19 -7.51 -16.33
N TYR A 842 13.50 -7.75 -17.60
CA TYR A 842 12.50 -7.96 -18.67
C TYR A 842 11.49 -9.05 -18.34
N ASP A 843 11.97 -10.19 -17.81
CA ASP A 843 11.10 -11.32 -17.51
C ASP A 843 10.05 -11.00 -16.45
N LYS A 844 10.39 -10.21 -15.42
CA LYS A 844 9.42 -9.82 -14.39
C LYS A 844 8.28 -8.97 -14.95
N LEU A 845 8.59 -8.08 -15.89
CA LEU A 845 7.61 -7.20 -16.53
C LEU A 845 6.74 -7.95 -17.55
N LEU A 846 7.34 -8.84 -18.35
CA LEU A 846 6.60 -9.66 -19.32
C LEU A 846 5.62 -10.61 -18.60
N VAL A 847 6.05 -11.29 -17.53
CA VAL A 847 5.16 -12.13 -16.70
C VAL A 847 4.03 -11.30 -16.06
N ALA A 848 4.30 -10.05 -15.68
CA ALA A 848 3.25 -9.17 -15.17
C ALA A 848 2.25 -8.76 -16.25
N ALA A 849 2.69 -8.61 -17.51
CA ALA A 849 1.86 -8.23 -18.65
C ALA A 849 0.91 -9.34 -19.12
N GLU A 850 1.25 -10.62 -18.89
CA GLU A 850 0.36 -11.77 -19.16
C GLU A 850 -0.98 -11.69 -18.41
N LYS A 851 -1.05 -10.90 -17.33
CA LYS A 851 -2.31 -10.67 -16.58
C LYS A 851 -3.26 -9.70 -17.28
N PHE A 852 -2.76 -8.88 -18.21
CA PHE A 852 -3.50 -7.78 -18.83
C PHE A 852 -3.69 -7.97 -20.35
N HIS A 853 -2.84 -8.76 -21.01
CA HIS A 853 -2.91 -9.07 -22.44
C HIS A 853 -2.93 -10.57 -22.69
N SER A 854 -3.32 -10.98 -23.91
CA SER A 854 -3.18 -12.37 -24.32
C SER A 854 -1.71 -12.78 -24.38
N ILE A 855 -1.44 -14.06 -24.08
CA ILE A 855 -0.09 -14.63 -24.12
C ILE A 855 0.57 -14.37 -25.49
N ALA A 856 -0.20 -14.44 -26.58
CA ALA A 856 0.29 -14.16 -27.94
C ALA A 856 0.86 -12.75 -28.13
N VAL A 857 0.26 -11.72 -27.51
CA VAL A 857 0.75 -10.33 -27.62
C VAL A 857 2.01 -10.13 -26.76
N VAL A 858 2.06 -10.75 -25.58
CA VAL A 858 3.25 -10.70 -24.72
C VAL A 858 4.43 -11.44 -25.36
N ASP A 859 4.15 -12.57 -26.03
CA ASP A 859 5.15 -13.31 -26.82
C ASP A 859 5.68 -12.49 -28.01
N GLU A 860 4.84 -11.65 -28.63
CA GLU A 860 5.28 -10.73 -29.68
C GLU A 860 6.28 -9.70 -29.13
N TYR A 861 6.02 -9.12 -27.96
CA TYR A 861 6.95 -8.19 -27.31
C TYR A 861 8.25 -8.86 -26.88
N ARG A 862 8.16 -10.06 -26.31
CA ARG A 862 9.34 -10.89 -25.97
C ARG A 862 10.19 -11.13 -27.21
N LYS A 863 9.55 -11.60 -28.28
CA LYS A 863 10.22 -11.87 -29.55
C LYS A 863 10.85 -10.61 -30.14
N LYS A 864 10.19 -9.45 -30.07
CA LYS A 864 10.78 -8.19 -30.57
C LYS A 864 12.07 -7.84 -29.83
N ILE A 865 12.06 -7.88 -28.50
CA ILE A 865 13.24 -7.57 -27.68
C ILE A 865 14.38 -8.57 -27.93
N GLU A 866 14.08 -9.88 -27.90
CA GLU A 866 15.07 -10.93 -28.16
C GLU A 866 15.66 -10.81 -29.57
N THR A 867 14.83 -10.48 -30.56
CA THR A 867 15.26 -10.27 -31.95
C THR A 867 16.17 -9.04 -32.05
N THR A 868 15.83 -7.90 -31.44
CA THR A 868 16.70 -6.71 -31.44
C THR A 868 18.05 -6.99 -30.79
N VAL A 869 18.07 -7.69 -29.65
CA VAL A 869 19.32 -8.04 -28.96
C VAL A 869 20.17 -8.99 -29.80
N ALA A 870 19.53 -10.00 -30.42
CA ALA A 870 20.22 -10.95 -31.29
C ALA A 870 20.81 -10.27 -32.54
N ILE A 871 20.03 -9.43 -33.24
CA ILE A 871 20.46 -8.69 -34.43
C ILE A 871 21.70 -7.84 -34.11
N CYS A 872 21.63 -6.99 -33.07
CA CYS A 872 22.77 -6.16 -32.68
C CYS A 872 23.98 -7.01 -32.28
N SER A 873 23.77 -8.11 -31.53
CA SER A 873 24.88 -9.02 -31.16
C SER A 873 25.56 -9.63 -32.39
N HIS A 874 24.78 -10.01 -33.41
CA HIS A 874 25.29 -10.53 -34.67
C HIS A 874 26.04 -9.47 -35.48
N GLU A 875 25.49 -8.26 -35.64
CA GLU A 875 26.16 -7.16 -36.34
C GLU A 875 27.52 -6.82 -35.72
N ILE A 876 27.61 -6.84 -34.39
CA ILE A 876 28.87 -6.58 -33.68
C ILE A 876 29.86 -7.73 -33.87
N ILE A 877 29.41 -8.99 -33.83
CA ILE A 877 30.27 -10.15 -34.14
C ILE A 877 30.80 -10.06 -35.57
N ASP A 878 29.94 -9.74 -36.54
CA ASP A 878 30.32 -9.58 -37.94
C ASP A 878 31.34 -8.45 -38.10
N LYS A 879 31.18 -7.35 -37.37
CA LYS A 879 32.17 -6.27 -37.34
C LYS A 879 33.51 -6.74 -36.76
N ILE A 880 33.51 -7.53 -35.68
CA ILE A 880 34.73 -8.14 -35.13
C ILE A 880 35.41 -9.02 -36.18
N TYR A 881 34.66 -9.91 -36.85
CA TYR A 881 35.21 -10.76 -37.91
C TYR A 881 35.74 -9.93 -39.09
N GLN A 882 35.08 -8.83 -39.48
CA GLN A 882 35.57 -7.92 -40.52
C GLN A 882 36.92 -7.30 -40.16
N ILE A 883 37.10 -6.87 -38.91
CA ILE A 883 38.37 -6.29 -38.43
C ILE A 883 39.47 -7.38 -38.37
N LEU A 884 39.17 -8.55 -37.80
CA LEU A 884 40.13 -9.66 -37.71
C LEU A 884 40.52 -10.18 -39.10
N ASN A 885 39.58 -10.29 -40.03
CA ASN A 885 39.83 -10.79 -41.39
C ASN A 885 40.84 -9.93 -42.16
N LYS A 886 40.92 -8.62 -41.89
CA LYS A 886 41.97 -7.74 -42.47
C LYS A 886 43.39 -8.17 -42.08
N ILE A 887 43.57 -8.87 -40.96
CA ILE A 887 44.86 -9.47 -40.57
C ILE A 887 45.05 -10.82 -41.26
N VAL A 888 44.03 -11.67 -41.22
CA VAL A 888 44.13 -13.05 -41.70
C VAL A 888 44.37 -13.08 -43.22
N THR A 889 43.84 -12.13 -43.99
CA THR A 889 44.15 -11.97 -45.43
C THR A 889 45.62 -11.66 -45.70
N LYS A 890 46.33 -10.98 -44.81
CA LYS A 890 47.80 -10.82 -44.93
C LYS A 890 48.53 -12.13 -44.66
N MET A 891 48.04 -12.90 -43.67
CA MET A 891 48.61 -14.21 -43.34
C MET A 891 48.40 -15.23 -44.48
N GLU A 892 47.33 -15.10 -45.26
CA GLU A 892 46.99 -16.00 -46.36
C GLU A 892 48.15 -16.21 -47.35
N ILE A 893 48.87 -15.14 -47.71
CA ILE A 893 49.98 -15.20 -48.68
C ILE A 893 51.13 -16.07 -48.14
N GLU A 894 51.55 -15.85 -46.90
CA GLU A 894 52.64 -16.59 -46.26
C GLU A 894 52.21 -18.04 -45.95
N LEU A 895 50.96 -18.24 -45.50
CA LEU A 895 50.37 -19.57 -45.29
C LEU A 895 50.36 -20.39 -46.58
N LYS A 896 49.98 -19.78 -47.71
CA LYS A 896 50.01 -20.43 -49.02
C LYS A 896 51.43 -20.89 -49.38
N GLN A 897 52.46 -20.06 -49.17
CA GLN A 897 53.85 -20.44 -49.46
C GLN A 897 54.29 -21.66 -48.64
N HIS A 898 53.97 -21.69 -47.35
CA HIS A 898 54.27 -22.84 -46.49
C HIS A 898 53.49 -24.09 -46.90
N ILE A 899 52.21 -23.96 -47.26
CA ILE A 899 51.38 -25.08 -47.70
C ILE A 899 51.90 -25.67 -49.01
N VAL A 900 52.25 -24.84 -49.99
CA VAL A 900 52.89 -25.28 -51.25
C VAL A 900 54.18 -26.05 -50.96
N HIS A 901 55.01 -25.56 -50.03
CA HIS A 901 56.21 -26.27 -49.62
C HIS A 901 55.91 -27.66 -49.02
N ILE A 902 54.93 -27.76 -48.10
CA ILE A 902 54.50 -29.04 -47.52
C ILE A 902 53.99 -30.00 -48.59
N ILE A 903 53.25 -29.47 -49.56
CA ILE A 903 52.65 -30.22 -50.66
C ILE A 903 53.73 -30.70 -51.64
N ASP A 904 54.76 -29.92 -51.95
CA ASP A 904 55.78 -30.26 -52.97
C ASP A 904 57.03 -30.95 -52.41
N THR A 905 57.12 -31.16 -51.10
CA THR A 905 58.29 -31.77 -50.45
C THR A 905 58.44 -33.28 -50.80
N PRO A 906 59.64 -33.74 -51.20
CA PRO A 906 59.88 -35.14 -51.56
C PRO A 906 59.88 -36.12 -50.37
N GLU A 907 59.59 -37.39 -50.66
CA GLU A 907 59.27 -38.44 -49.66
C GLU A 907 60.37 -38.75 -48.64
N HIS A 908 61.65 -38.51 -48.96
CA HIS A 908 62.80 -38.86 -48.10
C HIS A 908 63.00 -37.90 -46.90
N ILE A 909 62.38 -36.72 -46.92
CA ILE A 909 62.44 -35.75 -45.81
C ILE A 909 61.44 -36.18 -44.73
N LEU A 910 61.73 -36.01 -43.43
CA LEU A 910 60.75 -36.33 -42.39
C LEU A 910 59.57 -35.34 -42.41
N LEU A 911 58.35 -35.84 -42.17
CA LEU A 911 57.15 -34.99 -42.16
C LEU A 911 57.25 -33.87 -41.12
N GLN A 912 57.81 -34.17 -39.95
CA GLN A 912 57.95 -33.22 -38.86
C GLN A 912 58.81 -32.01 -39.27
N ASP A 913 59.92 -32.24 -39.97
CA ASP A 913 60.82 -31.18 -40.45
C ASP A 913 60.15 -30.29 -41.51
N THR A 914 59.15 -30.82 -42.22
CA THR A 914 58.38 -30.08 -43.24
C THR A 914 57.28 -29.21 -42.63
N ILE A 915 56.65 -29.67 -41.54
CA ILE A 915 55.55 -28.97 -40.86
C ILE A 915 56.07 -27.91 -39.88
N GLN A 916 57.23 -28.16 -39.24
CA GLN A 916 57.78 -27.30 -38.19
C GLN A 916 57.94 -25.82 -38.60
N PRO A 917 58.34 -25.46 -39.83
CA PRO A 917 58.41 -24.07 -40.27
C PRO A 917 57.05 -23.36 -40.23
N LEU A 918 55.97 -24.05 -40.63
CA LEU A 918 54.61 -23.49 -40.58
C LEU A 918 54.11 -23.35 -39.14
N ILE A 919 54.38 -24.34 -38.27
CA ILE A 919 54.06 -24.24 -36.84
C ILE A 919 54.80 -23.05 -36.20
N THR A 920 56.10 -22.91 -36.46
CA THR A 920 56.93 -21.82 -35.94
C THR A 920 56.43 -20.45 -36.44
N TYR A 921 56.01 -20.39 -37.70
CA TYR A 921 55.36 -19.21 -38.27
C TYR A 921 54.05 -18.86 -37.54
N LEU A 922 53.17 -19.85 -37.34
CA LEU A 922 51.90 -19.68 -36.61
C LEU A 922 52.16 -19.25 -35.16
N ASP A 923 53.14 -19.81 -34.47
CA ASP A 923 53.53 -19.40 -33.11
C ASP A 923 53.98 -17.93 -33.09
N THR A 924 54.88 -17.55 -34.00
CA THR A 924 55.42 -16.18 -34.09
C THR A 924 54.31 -15.16 -34.37
N ARG A 925 53.29 -15.54 -35.15
CA ARG A 925 52.21 -14.65 -35.59
C ARG A 925 51.02 -14.62 -34.63
N LEU A 926 50.70 -15.73 -33.94
CA LEU A 926 49.49 -15.87 -33.11
C LEU A 926 49.75 -15.69 -31.61
N LEU A 927 50.93 -16.07 -31.09
CA LEU A 927 51.23 -15.93 -29.67
C LEU A 927 51.11 -14.48 -29.17
N PRO A 928 51.56 -13.44 -29.91
CA PRO A 928 51.34 -12.06 -29.48
C PRO A 928 49.85 -11.72 -29.28
N PHE A 929 48.96 -12.23 -30.15
CA PHE A 929 47.52 -12.02 -30.00
C PHE A 929 46.92 -12.76 -28.79
N LYS A 930 47.50 -13.89 -28.37
CA LYS A 930 47.05 -14.63 -27.17
C LYS A 930 47.15 -13.77 -25.91
N ASP A 931 48.20 -12.96 -25.81
CA ASP A 931 48.44 -12.11 -24.64
C ASP A 931 47.51 -10.89 -24.61
N PHE A 932 47.24 -10.27 -25.76
CA PHE A 932 46.46 -9.02 -25.85
C PHE A 932 44.96 -9.22 -26.10
N LEU A 933 44.53 -10.22 -26.87
CA LEU A 933 43.11 -10.50 -27.07
C LEU A 933 42.49 -11.15 -25.82
N ILE A 934 41.19 -10.95 -25.66
CA ILE A 934 40.38 -11.79 -24.76
C ILE A 934 40.07 -13.13 -25.42
N ARG A 935 39.75 -14.14 -24.61
CA ARG A 935 39.59 -15.54 -25.04
C ARG A 935 38.62 -15.68 -26.21
N GLN A 936 37.47 -15.02 -26.16
CA GLN A 936 36.43 -15.08 -27.20
C GLN A 936 36.98 -14.60 -28.56
N ASN A 937 37.66 -13.46 -28.57
CA ASN A 937 38.23 -12.89 -29.80
C ASN A 937 39.44 -13.68 -30.30
N PHE A 938 40.25 -14.23 -29.40
CA PHE A 938 41.35 -15.12 -29.78
C PHE A 938 40.82 -16.40 -30.44
N THR A 939 39.77 -17.01 -29.89
CA THR A 939 39.09 -18.16 -30.52
C THR A 939 38.59 -17.81 -31.93
N ARG A 940 37.94 -16.66 -32.12
CA ARG A 940 37.47 -16.20 -33.44
C ARG A 940 38.62 -16.00 -34.43
N LEU A 941 39.74 -15.47 -33.97
CA LEU A 941 40.95 -15.35 -34.80
C LEU A 941 41.48 -16.73 -35.22
N LEU A 942 41.54 -17.70 -34.29
CA LEU A 942 41.94 -19.07 -34.61
C LEU A 942 40.99 -19.74 -35.61
N GLU A 943 39.68 -19.53 -35.50
CA GLU A 943 38.68 -20.05 -36.45
C GLU A 943 38.93 -19.52 -37.87
N LEU A 944 39.18 -18.22 -38.00
CA LEU A 944 39.50 -17.60 -39.30
C LEU A 944 40.80 -18.18 -39.87
N VAL A 945 41.86 -18.28 -39.06
CA VAL A 945 43.16 -18.83 -39.50
C VAL A 945 43.02 -20.30 -39.89
N TRP A 946 42.27 -21.11 -39.14
CA TRP A 946 41.97 -22.50 -39.47
C TRP A 946 41.20 -22.60 -40.80
N SER A 947 40.18 -21.77 -41.00
CA SER A 947 39.42 -21.75 -42.25
C SER A 947 40.31 -21.45 -43.44
N ILE A 948 41.15 -20.41 -43.36
CA ILE A 948 42.08 -20.06 -44.44
C ILE A 948 43.11 -21.17 -44.67
N LEU A 949 43.65 -21.79 -43.62
CA LEU A 949 44.60 -22.89 -43.75
C LEU A 949 43.99 -24.06 -44.52
N ILE A 950 42.76 -24.46 -44.18
CA ILE A 950 42.05 -25.54 -44.88
C ILE A 950 41.68 -25.15 -46.31
N ASP A 951 41.25 -23.90 -46.54
CA ASP A 951 40.94 -23.38 -47.86
C ASP A 951 42.18 -23.40 -48.78
N GLN A 952 43.32 -22.95 -48.30
CA GLN A 952 44.57 -22.99 -49.06
C GLN A 952 45.06 -24.44 -49.27
N PHE A 953 44.93 -25.32 -48.27
CA PHE A 953 45.30 -26.74 -48.44
C PHE A 953 44.42 -27.42 -49.48
N LEU A 954 43.11 -27.14 -49.50
CA LEU A 954 42.18 -27.67 -50.50
C LEU A 954 42.52 -27.16 -51.89
N LEU A 955 42.68 -25.85 -52.02
CA LEU A 955 42.99 -25.19 -53.28
C LEU A 955 44.31 -25.69 -53.90
N GLU A 956 45.36 -25.80 -53.10
CA GLU A 956 46.68 -26.20 -53.60
C GLU A 956 46.80 -27.71 -53.83
N THR A 957 46.09 -28.55 -53.05
CA THR A 957 46.04 -29.99 -53.35
C THR A 957 45.35 -30.29 -54.67
N GLU A 958 44.29 -29.57 -55.02
CA GLU A 958 43.56 -29.75 -56.29
C GLU A 958 44.29 -29.17 -57.52
N LYS A 959 45.12 -28.14 -57.35
CA LYS A 959 45.89 -27.52 -58.45
C LYS A 959 47.07 -28.34 -58.92
N THR A 960 47.62 -29.24 -58.09
CA THR A 960 48.83 -29.97 -58.45
C THR A 960 48.57 -30.98 -59.56
N SER A 961 49.12 -30.73 -60.75
CA SER A 961 48.94 -31.54 -61.96
C SER A 961 49.85 -32.78 -62.05
N LYS A 962 50.69 -33.02 -61.04
CA LYS A 962 51.64 -34.16 -61.04
C LYS A 962 50.99 -35.40 -60.42
N PRO A 963 51.01 -36.57 -61.09
CA PRO A 963 50.54 -37.82 -60.49
C PRO A 963 51.46 -38.17 -59.32
N ARG A 964 50.93 -38.03 -58.11
CA ARG A 964 51.60 -38.30 -56.84
C ARG A 964 51.40 -39.76 -56.43
N THR A 965 52.36 -40.32 -55.71
CA THR A 965 52.26 -41.67 -55.15
C THR A 965 51.21 -41.72 -54.03
N THR A 966 50.71 -42.92 -53.75
CA THR A 966 49.84 -43.23 -52.61
C THR A 966 50.48 -42.83 -51.26
N SER A 967 51.81 -43.00 -51.15
CA SER A 967 52.65 -42.62 -49.99
C SER A 967 52.63 -41.10 -49.74
N SER A 968 52.82 -40.30 -50.78
CA SER A 968 52.81 -38.83 -50.70
C SER A 968 51.48 -38.27 -50.18
N HIS A 969 50.34 -38.83 -50.60
CA HIS A 969 49.03 -38.41 -50.11
C HIS A 969 48.75 -38.84 -48.67
N ALA A 970 49.18 -40.04 -48.27
CA ALA A 970 49.06 -40.50 -46.88
C ALA A 970 49.87 -39.60 -45.92
N ARG A 971 51.00 -39.07 -46.39
CA ARG A 971 51.80 -38.08 -45.65
C ARG A 971 51.08 -36.74 -45.48
N LEU A 972 50.31 -36.28 -46.46
CA LEU A 972 49.47 -35.07 -46.33
C LEU A 972 48.29 -35.26 -45.36
N VAL A 973 47.70 -36.46 -45.29
CA VAL A 973 46.67 -36.77 -44.26
C VAL A 973 47.26 -36.64 -42.86
N LYS A 974 48.47 -37.19 -42.64
CA LYS A 974 49.18 -37.04 -41.36
C LYS A 974 49.52 -35.57 -41.05
N ALA A 975 49.85 -34.77 -42.07
CA ALA A 975 50.09 -33.34 -41.89
C ALA A 975 48.83 -32.59 -41.41
N LEU A 976 47.67 -32.90 -41.99
CA LEU A 976 46.39 -32.36 -41.53
C LEU A 976 46.07 -32.76 -40.09
N ASP A 977 46.37 -34.00 -39.70
CA ASP A 977 46.17 -34.45 -38.32
C ASP A 977 47.08 -33.69 -37.34
N SER A 978 48.33 -33.43 -37.72
CA SER A 978 49.24 -32.58 -36.94
C SER A 978 48.77 -31.13 -36.80
N PHE A 979 48.13 -30.54 -37.82
CA PHE A 979 47.50 -29.22 -37.66
C PHE A 979 46.28 -29.26 -36.74
N VAL A 980 45.46 -30.31 -36.80
CA VAL A 980 44.36 -30.49 -35.83
C VAL A 980 44.91 -30.54 -34.41
N ASP A 981 46.00 -31.26 -34.18
CA ASP A 981 46.62 -31.35 -32.86
C ASP A 981 47.18 -29.99 -32.38
N TYR A 982 47.82 -29.22 -33.27
CA TYR A 982 48.29 -27.86 -32.96
C TYR A 982 47.14 -26.94 -32.50
N PHE A 983 46.03 -26.89 -33.25
CA PHE A 983 44.86 -26.08 -32.91
C PHE A 983 43.98 -26.68 -31.80
N ASN A 984 44.33 -27.84 -31.22
CA ASN A 984 43.56 -28.54 -30.18
C ASN A 984 44.35 -28.74 -28.87
N THR A 985 45.43 -27.98 -28.63
CA THR A 985 46.22 -28.12 -27.40
C THR A 985 45.45 -27.68 -26.14
N ASP A 986 45.67 -28.40 -25.02
CA ASP A 986 44.92 -28.28 -23.74
C ASP A 986 45.03 -26.90 -23.05
N GLU A 987 45.96 -26.04 -23.48
CA GLU A 987 46.14 -24.69 -22.92
C GLU A 987 45.64 -23.56 -23.82
N GLN A 988 44.40 -23.70 -24.33
CA GLN A 988 43.55 -22.68 -24.98
C GLN A 988 43.49 -22.70 -26.52
N CYS A 989 43.02 -23.78 -27.16
CA CYS A 989 42.59 -23.71 -28.56
C CYS A 989 41.30 -24.53 -28.86
N LEU A 990 40.82 -24.41 -30.10
CA LEU A 990 39.51 -24.83 -30.60
C LEU A 990 39.18 -26.31 -30.29
N PRO A 991 37.92 -26.64 -29.96
CA PRO A 991 37.53 -28.02 -29.73
C PRO A 991 37.66 -28.85 -31.03
N LYS A 992 38.00 -30.14 -30.90
CA LYS A 992 38.14 -31.07 -32.04
C LYS A 992 36.92 -31.08 -32.95
N GLU A 993 35.74 -30.85 -32.40
CA GLU A 993 34.48 -30.78 -33.13
C GLU A 993 34.42 -29.54 -34.05
N ALA A 994 34.87 -28.37 -33.58
CA ALA A 994 34.88 -27.13 -34.35
C ALA A 994 35.91 -27.18 -35.50
N LEU A 995 37.01 -27.92 -35.33
CA LEU A 995 38.03 -28.10 -36.38
C LEU A 995 37.56 -29.01 -37.51
N LYS A 996 36.62 -29.93 -37.26
CA LYS A 996 36.06 -30.86 -38.26
C LYS A 996 34.99 -30.21 -39.13
N THR A 997 35.33 -29.08 -39.74
CA THR A 997 34.47 -28.37 -40.72
C THR A 997 34.19 -29.26 -41.93
N ASP A 998 33.14 -28.96 -42.70
CA ASP A 998 32.80 -29.75 -43.89
C ASP A 998 33.89 -29.70 -44.95
N LYS A 999 34.61 -28.58 -45.06
CA LYS A 999 35.80 -28.44 -45.90
C LYS A 999 36.95 -29.35 -45.42
N TYR A 1000 37.18 -29.43 -44.11
CA TYR A 1000 38.16 -30.37 -43.53
C TYR A 1000 37.78 -31.84 -43.79
N LYS A 1001 36.50 -32.20 -43.63
CA LYS A 1001 36.02 -33.56 -43.93
C LYS A 1001 36.19 -33.89 -45.41
N LEU A 1002 35.88 -32.93 -46.29
CA LEU A 1002 36.03 -33.07 -47.74
C LEU A 1002 37.48 -33.32 -48.12
N ILE A 1003 38.41 -32.47 -47.68
CA ILE A 1003 39.82 -32.61 -48.04
C ILE A 1003 40.44 -33.89 -47.49
N LYS A 1004 40.10 -34.27 -46.26
CA LYS A 1004 40.55 -35.52 -45.65
C LYS A 1004 40.02 -36.75 -46.40
N LYS A 1005 38.75 -36.70 -46.86
CA LYS A 1005 38.15 -37.74 -47.72
C LYS A 1005 38.85 -37.82 -49.07
N LEU A 1006 39.11 -36.69 -49.73
CA LEU A 1006 39.83 -36.63 -51.01
C LEU A 1006 41.24 -37.21 -50.90
N LEU A 1007 42.03 -36.75 -49.92
CA LEU A 1007 43.39 -37.25 -49.70
C LEU A 1007 43.40 -38.74 -49.34
N LYS A 1008 42.38 -39.23 -48.65
CA LYS A 1008 42.18 -40.68 -48.41
C LYS A 1008 41.94 -41.43 -49.72
N TYR A 1009 41.12 -40.90 -50.62
CA TYR A 1009 40.92 -41.52 -51.94
C TYR A 1009 42.21 -41.56 -52.77
N TYR A 1010 42.95 -40.45 -52.81
CA TYR A 1010 44.25 -40.41 -53.50
C TYR A 1010 45.29 -41.38 -52.91
N SER A 1011 45.20 -41.70 -51.62
CA SER A 1011 46.07 -42.66 -50.90
C SER A 1011 45.53 -44.10 -50.82
N THR A 1012 44.45 -44.43 -51.53
CA THR A 1012 43.90 -45.79 -51.56
C THR A 1012 44.34 -46.53 -52.84
N ASP A 1013 44.62 -47.83 -52.79
CA ASP A 1013 44.99 -48.61 -53.99
C ASP A 1013 43.80 -48.78 -54.97
N THR A 1014 44.08 -49.19 -56.22
CA THR A 1014 43.07 -49.23 -57.30
C THR A 1014 41.94 -50.21 -57.02
N TYR A 1015 42.25 -51.39 -56.47
CA TYR A 1015 41.25 -52.41 -56.18
C TYR A 1015 40.32 -51.96 -55.06
N SER A 1016 40.88 -51.37 -53.99
CA SER A 1016 40.10 -50.82 -52.90
C SER A 1016 39.26 -49.61 -53.32
N LEU A 1017 39.77 -48.74 -54.20
CA LEU A 1017 38.98 -47.62 -54.77
C LEU A 1017 37.79 -48.11 -55.59
N ILE A 1018 37.96 -49.16 -56.42
CA ILE A 1018 36.86 -49.74 -57.19
C ILE A 1018 35.79 -50.32 -56.25
N LYS A 1019 36.19 -50.98 -55.15
CA LYS A 1019 35.23 -51.44 -54.13
C LYS A 1019 34.47 -50.28 -53.48
N LEU A 1020 35.16 -49.19 -53.13
CA LEU A 1020 34.55 -47.99 -52.58
C LEU A 1020 33.59 -47.31 -53.57
N TYR A 1021 33.88 -47.36 -54.87
CA TYR A 1021 32.99 -46.85 -55.91
C TYR A 1021 31.64 -47.59 -55.92
N TYR A 1022 31.65 -48.92 -55.91
CA TYR A 1022 30.40 -49.68 -55.87
C TYR A 1022 29.63 -49.50 -54.55
N GLN A 1023 30.34 -49.33 -53.43
CA GLN A 1023 29.70 -48.93 -52.17
C GLN A 1023 29.05 -47.54 -52.25
N GLU A 1024 29.70 -46.57 -52.90
CA GLU A 1024 29.14 -45.23 -53.15
C GLU A 1024 27.89 -45.30 -54.03
N LYS A 1025 27.90 -46.15 -55.07
CA LYS A 1025 26.72 -46.40 -55.93
C LYS A 1025 25.56 -47.08 -55.21
N LEU A 1026 25.84 -48.02 -54.31
CA LEU A 1026 24.79 -48.63 -53.48
C LEU A 1026 24.15 -47.59 -52.53
N GLN A 1027 24.96 -46.72 -51.90
CA GLN A 1027 24.45 -45.64 -51.04
C GLN A 1027 23.65 -44.59 -51.82
N GLU A 1028 24.07 -44.30 -53.06
CA GLU A 1028 23.33 -43.44 -53.99
C GLU A 1028 21.96 -44.04 -54.30
N GLN A 1029 21.90 -45.32 -54.65
CA GLN A 1029 20.67 -46.06 -54.89
C GLN A 1029 19.72 -46.03 -53.69
N GLU A 1030 20.22 -46.27 -52.47
CA GLU A 1030 19.42 -46.21 -51.24
C GLU A 1030 18.86 -44.80 -50.98
N ARG A 1031 19.68 -43.75 -51.18
CA ARG A 1031 19.23 -42.35 -51.06
C ARG A 1031 18.14 -42.00 -52.06
N ILE A 1032 18.31 -42.38 -53.32
CA ILE A 1032 17.30 -42.16 -54.36
C ILE A 1032 16.00 -42.89 -53.99
N GLY A 1033 16.09 -44.10 -53.45
CA GLY A 1033 14.93 -44.82 -52.91
C GLY A 1033 14.14 -44.04 -51.85
N VAL A 1034 14.83 -43.42 -50.89
CA VAL A 1034 14.19 -42.59 -49.84
C VAL A 1034 13.61 -41.29 -50.41
N ILE A 1035 14.33 -40.62 -51.31
CA ILE A 1035 13.88 -39.38 -51.96
C ILE A 1035 12.62 -39.65 -52.79
N ASN A 1036 12.61 -40.72 -53.58
CA ASN A 1036 11.50 -41.08 -54.45
C ASN A 1036 10.25 -41.52 -53.67
N GLN A 1037 10.41 -42.06 -52.45
CA GLN A 1037 9.30 -42.31 -51.53
C GLN A 1037 8.71 -41.01 -50.94
N THR A 1038 9.49 -39.93 -50.85
CA THR A 1038 9.07 -38.69 -50.15
C THR A 1038 8.56 -37.61 -51.12
N LEU A 1039 9.12 -37.50 -52.33
CA LEU A 1039 8.88 -36.39 -53.24
C LEU A 1039 8.24 -36.77 -54.59
N HIS A 1040 8.06 -38.06 -54.90
CA HIS A 1040 7.48 -38.55 -56.17
C HIS A 1040 8.10 -37.91 -57.43
N LEU A 1041 9.37 -37.53 -57.38
CA LEU A 1041 10.13 -37.04 -58.53
C LEU A 1041 10.57 -38.27 -59.32
N ALA A 1042 10.14 -38.36 -60.58
CA ALA A 1042 10.32 -39.55 -61.43
C ALA A 1042 11.80 -39.87 -61.65
N ASP A 1043 12.21 -41.14 -61.63
CA ASP A 1043 13.46 -41.58 -62.29
C ASP A 1043 13.53 -43.11 -62.48
N LEU A 1044 13.73 -43.51 -63.74
CA LEU A 1044 14.12 -44.81 -64.33
C LEU A 1044 13.35 -46.10 -63.98
N GLY A 1045 12.56 -46.14 -62.92
CA GLY A 1045 11.74 -47.31 -62.55
C GLY A 1045 12.34 -48.17 -61.44
N LYS A 1046 11.78 -49.37 -61.25
CA LYS A 1046 12.14 -50.28 -60.16
C LYS A 1046 12.31 -51.72 -60.64
N LEU A 1047 13.34 -52.40 -60.16
CA LEU A 1047 13.57 -53.83 -60.37
C LEU A 1047 13.15 -54.62 -59.13
N TYR A 1048 12.41 -55.70 -59.32
CA TYR A 1048 12.05 -56.65 -58.27
C TYR A 1048 12.76 -57.97 -58.52
N CYS A 1049 13.56 -58.41 -57.54
CA CYS A 1049 14.28 -59.67 -57.59
C CYS A 1049 14.23 -60.41 -56.26
N ARG A 1050 14.67 -61.67 -56.25
CA ARG A 1050 15.07 -62.40 -55.03
C ARG A 1050 16.46 -62.96 -55.26
N ALA A 1051 17.30 -62.94 -54.23
CA ALA A 1051 18.60 -63.57 -54.31
C ALA A 1051 18.90 -64.29 -52.99
N TYR A 1052 19.46 -65.49 -53.06
CA TYR A 1052 19.91 -66.24 -51.90
C TYR A 1052 21.06 -67.17 -52.26
N TYR A 1053 21.90 -67.48 -51.29
CA TYR A 1053 23.01 -68.40 -51.46
C TYR A 1053 22.67 -69.77 -50.87
N HIS A 1054 22.84 -70.83 -51.66
CA HIS A 1054 22.68 -72.20 -51.17
C HIS A 1054 24.04 -72.79 -50.82
N LEU A 1055 24.38 -72.77 -49.52
CA LEU A 1055 25.69 -73.20 -49.01
C LEU A 1055 26.09 -74.63 -49.41
N LYS A 1056 25.13 -75.58 -49.47
CA LYS A 1056 25.43 -76.99 -49.78
C LYS A 1056 25.73 -77.26 -51.26
N GLU A 1057 25.16 -76.46 -52.16
CA GLU A 1057 25.36 -76.59 -53.61
C GLU A 1057 26.38 -75.57 -54.13
N GLU A 1058 26.95 -74.75 -53.24
CA GLU A 1058 27.87 -73.66 -53.57
C GLU A 1058 27.36 -72.79 -54.73
N THR A 1059 26.06 -72.46 -54.67
CA THR A 1059 25.36 -71.79 -55.78
C THR A 1059 24.55 -70.60 -55.27
N LEU A 1060 24.79 -69.43 -55.86
CA LEU A 1060 23.99 -68.22 -55.70
C LEU A 1060 22.84 -68.25 -56.70
N TYR A 1061 21.63 -68.25 -56.16
CA TYR A 1061 20.39 -68.21 -56.93
C TYR A 1061 19.88 -66.78 -56.99
N VAL A 1062 19.56 -66.32 -58.20
CA VAL A 1062 18.97 -64.99 -58.44
C VAL A 1062 17.72 -65.16 -59.29
N GLU A 1063 16.57 -64.72 -58.77
CA GLU A 1063 15.30 -64.69 -59.50
C GLU A 1063 14.97 -63.25 -59.89
N ILE A 1064 14.84 -62.99 -61.18
CA ILE A 1064 14.33 -61.72 -61.70
C ILE A 1064 12.81 -61.84 -61.86
N ILE A 1065 12.07 -61.08 -61.06
CA ILE A 1065 10.61 -61.21 -61.00
C ILE A 1065 9.97 -60.28 -62.03
N SER A 1066 10.22 -58.98 -61.90
CA SER A 1066 9.59 -57.96 -62.75
C SER A 1066 10.30 -56.62 -62.63
N CYS A 1067 10.14 -55.75 -63.62
CA CYS A 1067 10.38 -54.32 -63.46
C CYS A 1067 9.06 -53.55 -63.45
N LYS A 1068 9.05 -52.34 -62.88
CA LYS A 1068 7.91 -51.43 -62.92
C LYS A 1068 8.31 -50.00 -63.22
N ASN A 1069 7.44 -49.31 -63.95
CA ASN A 1069 7.57 -47.90 -64.32
C ASN A 1069 8.92 -47.59 -65.00
N LEU A 1070 9.35 -48.46 -65.91
CA LEU A 1070 10.54 -48.22 -66.73
C LEU A 1070 10.35 -46.98 -67.61
N LYS A 1071 11.46 -46.36 -68.00
CA LYS A 1071 11.46 -45.22 -68.92
C LYS A 1071 11.12 -45.73 -70.33
N PRO A 1072 10.19 -45.09 -71.07
CA PRO A 1072 9.94 -45.44 -72.45
C PRO A 1072 11.11 -45.00 -73.34
N CYS A 1073 11.77 -45.97 -73.99
CA CYS A 1073 12.89 -45.73 -74.89
C CYS A 1073 12.46 -45.75 -76.36
N ASP A 1074 11.44 -46.54 -76.72
CA ASP A 1074 10.90 -46.55 -78.08
C ASP A 1074 10.05 -45.31 -78.41
N SER A 1075 10.00 -44.98 -79.71
CA SER A 1075 9.10 -43.96 -80.28
C SER A 1075 7.60 -44.26 -80.06
N ASN A 1076 7.25 -45.48 -79.68
CA ASN A 1076 5.88 -45.93 -79.42
C ASN A 1076 5.41 -45.62 -77.97
N GLY A 1077 6.29 -45.09 -77.11
CA GLY A 1077 5.98 -44.79 -75.71
C GLY A 1077 6.02 -46.01 -74.77
N LEU A 1078 6.56 -47.13 -75.20
CA LEU A 1078 6.82 -48.37 -74.46
C LEU A 1078 8.30 -48.77 -74.65
N SER A 1079 8.70 -49.95 -74.21
CA SER A 1079 10.03 -50.54 -74.42
C SER A 1079 9.90 -52.06 -74.59
N ASP A 1080 10.94 -52.72 -75.10
CA ASP A 1080 11.16 -54.17 -75.16
C ASP A 1080 12.25 -54.61 -74.12
N PRO A 1081 12.02 -54.45 -72.80
CA PRO A 1081 13.07 -54.58 -71.78
C PRO A 1081 13.56 -56.02 -71.54
N PHE A 1082 14.85 -56.13 -71.19
CA PHE A 1082 15.50 -57.31 -70.61
C PHE A 1082 16.53 -56.90 -69.53
N VAL A 1083 16.88 -57.82 -68.63
CA VAL A 1083 17.83 -57.58 -67.54
C VAL A 1083 19.08 -58.43 -67.71
N GLU A 1084 20.25 -57.79 -67.80
CA GLU A 1084 21.55 -58.43 -67.72
C GLU A 1084 22.04 -58.46 -66.26
N ILE A 1085 22.55 -59.61 -65.82
CA ILE A 1085 22.98 -59.89 -64.45
C ILE A 1085 24.46 -60.26 -64.50
N GLN A 1086 25.28 -59.52 -63.76
CA GLN A 1086 26.71 -59.80 -63.64
C GLN A 1086 27.21 -59.59 -62.20
N LEU A 1087 28.26 -60.30 -61.81
CA LEU A 1087 28.90 -60.11 -60.50
C LEU A 1087 30.07 -59.13 -60.64
N CYS A 1088 30.16 -58.15 -59.74
CA CYS A 1088 31.20 -57.12 -59.78
C CYS A 1088 31.84 -56.90 -58.39
N PRO A 1089 33.08 -56.38 -58.35
CA PRO A 1089 34.00 -56.13 -59.46
C PRO A 1089 34.47 -57.42 -60.16
N LYS A 1090 34.73 -57.36 -61.48
CA LYS A 1090 35.16 -58.53 -62.28
C LYS A 1090 36.42 -59.22 -61.76
N PHE A 1091 37.32 -58.49 -61.10
CA PHE A 1091 38.53 -59.08 -60.53
C PHE A 1091 38.27 -59.98 -59.31
N LEU A 1092 37.11 -59.85 -58.64
CA LEU A 1092 36.69 -60.77 -57.58
C LEU A 1092 36.03 -62.04 -58.15
N TYR A 1093 35.37 -61.92 -59.32
CA TYR A 1093 34.61 -63.00 -59.96
C TYR A 1093 35.03 -63.22 -61.42
N PRO A 1094 36.33 -63.48 -61.70
CA PRO A 1094 36.84 -63.49 -63.08
C PRO A 1094 36.34 -64.67 -63.92
N HIS A 1095 35.85 -65.73 -63.28
CA HIS A 1095 35.41 -66.99 -63.89
C HIS A 1095 33.88 -67.06 -64.08
N ILE A 1096 33.14 -66.02 -63.68
CA ILE A 1096 31.68 -65.98 -63.76
C ILE A 1096 31.26 -65.13 -64.95
N GLU A 1097 30.54 -65.75 -65.89
CA GLU A 1097 29.97 -65.06 -67.05
C GLU A 1097 28.65 -64.36 -66.69
N LYS A 1098 28.34 -63.31 -67.46
CA LYS A 1098 27.08 -62.56 -67.35
C LYS A 1098 25.91 -63.38 -67.91
N GLN A 1099 24.74 -63.29 -67.29
CA GLN A 1099 23.50 -63.96 -67.72
C GLN A 1099 22.42 -62.91 -68.03
N GLN A 1100 21.40 -63.24 -68.82
CA GLN A 1100 20.35 -62.28 -69.20
C GLN A 1100 18.97 -62.94 -69.25
N THR A 1101 17.92 -62.16 -69.00
CA THR A 1101 16.52 -62.59 -69.15
C THR A 1101 16.09 -62.68 -70.61
N SER A 1102 14.95 -63.31 -70.84
CA SER A 1102 14.20 -63.15 -72.09
C SER A 1102 13.70 -61.70 -72.26
N ILE A 1103 13.48 -61.31 -73.51
CA ILE A 1103 13.00 -59.98 -73.89
C ILE A 1103 11.47 -59.95 -73.82
N VAL A 1104 10.91 -58.98 -73.09
CA VAL A 1104 9.46 -58.80 -72.98
C VAL A 1104 9.04 -57.60 -73.79
N LYS A 1105 8.23 -57.81 -74.83
CA LYS A 1105 7.92 -56.75 -75.81
C LYS A 1105 6.85 -55.77 -75.32
N LYS A 1106 7.00 -54.49 -75.70
CA LYS A 1106 6.03 -53.40 -75.62
C LYS A 1106 5.44 -53.22 -74.23
N THR A 1107 6.29 -53.06 -73.21
CA THR A 1107 5.85 -52.84 -71.84
C THR A 1107 6.88 -52.07 -71.02
N LEU A 1108 6.41 -51.17 -70.15
CA LEU A 1108 7.22 -50.52 -69.11
C LEU A 1108 7.16 -51.25 -67.76
N ASN A 1109 6.44 -52.37 -67.71
CA ASN A 1109 6.24 -53.20 -66.52
C ASN A 1109 6.41 -54.69 -66.85
N PRO A 1110 7.60 -55.10 -67.36
CA PRO A 1110 7.84 -56.47 -67.75
C PRO A 1110 7.79 -57.42 -66.54
N SER A 1111 7.25 -58.62 -66.74
CA SER A 1111 7.30 -59.71 -65.78
C SER A 1111 8.11 -60.85 -66.39
N PHE A 1112 9.25 -61.16 -65.78
CA PHE A 1112 10.19 -62.17 -66.27
C PHE A 1112 9.96 -63.50 -65.55
N ASN A 1113 10.00 -63.49 -64.21
CA ASN A 1113 9.97 -64.68 -63.35
C ASN A 1113 11.01 -65.75 -63.76
N GLU A 1114 12.22 -65.30 -64.11
CA GLU A 1114 13.32 -66.16 -64.56
C GLU A 1114 14.35 -66.35 -63.43
N LYS A 1115 14.87 -67.57 -63.29
CA LYS A 1115 15.82 -67.98 -62.24
C LYS A 1115 17.20 -68.24 -62.85
N PHE A 1116 18.23 -67.71 -62.21
CA PHE A 1116 19.63 -67.74 -62.64
C PHE A 1116 20.49 -68.35 -61.54
N GLU A 1117 21.52 -69.09 -61.94
CA GLU A 1117 22.41 -69.83 -61.06
C GLU A 1117 23.87 -69.41 -61.31
N PHE A 1118 24.55 -68.98 -60.25
CA PHE A 1118 25.97 -68.63 -60.27
C PHE A 1118 26.72 -69.50 -59.26
N ARG A 1119 27.65 -70.33 -59.73
CA ARG A 1119 28.46 -71.18 -58.84
C ARG A 1119 29.51 -70.32 -58.13
N LEU A 1120 29.41 -70.21 -56.81
CA LEU A 1120 30.29 -69.40 -55.97
C LEU A 1120 30.63 -70.19 -54.70
N THR A 1121 31.90 -70.22 -54.32
CA THR A 1121 32.30 -70.77 -53.03
C THR A 1121 31.90 -69.83 -51.88
N GLU A 1122 31.78 -70.36 -50.67
CA GLU A 1122 31.46 -69.57 -49.47
C GLU A 1122 32.46 -68.41 -49.27
N LYS A 1123 33.75 -68.66 -49.58
CA LYS A 1123 34.81 -67.66 -49.50
C LYS A 1123 34.61 -66.51 -50.48
N GLU A 1124 34.09 -66.79 -51.68
CA GLU A 1124 33.83 -65.78 -52.70
C GLU A 1124 32.63 -64.90 -52.35
N CYS A 1125 31.57 -65.50 -51.78
CA CYS A 1125 30.39 -64.77 -51.30
C CYS A 1125 30.68 -63.84 -50.11
N THR A 1126 31.66 -64.18 -49.28
CA THR A 1126 32.04 -63.40 -48.09
C THR A 1126 33.11 -62.32 -48.38
N LEU A 1127 33.57 -62.18 -49.63
CA LEU A 1127 34.53 -61.14 -50.00
C LEU A 1127 33.92 -59.74 -49.82
N SER A 1128 34.60 -58.91 -49.03
CA SER A 1128 34.23 -57.50 -48.87
C SER A 1128 34.26 -56.77 -50.22
N GLY A 1129 33.15 -56.11 -50.55
CA GLY A 1129 32.98 -55.30 -51.76
C GLY A 1129 32.55 -56.08 -53.00
N GLY A 1130 31.87 -57.22 -52.84
CA GLY A 1130 31.22 -57.95 -53.92
C GLY A 1130 29.74 -57.60 -54.09
N PHE A 1131 29.29 -57.37 -55.32
CA PHE A 1131 27.93 -56.94 -55.65
C PHE A 1131 27.38 -57.71 -56.85
N ILE A 1132 26.07 -57.93 -56.87
CA ILE A 1132 25.30 -58.27 -58.06
C ILE A 1132 24.92 -56.96 -58.73
N HIS A 1133 25.25 -56.83 -60.01
CA HIS A 1133 24.96 -55.68 -60.84
C HIS A 1133 23.91 -56.07 -61.88
N PHE A 1134 22.75 -55.44 -61.78
CA PHE A 1134 21.62 -55.59 -62.70
C PHE A 1134 21.62 -54.42 -63.68
N ILE A 1135 21.62 -54.70 -64.97
CA ILE A 1135 21.54 -53.70 -66.04
C ILE A 1135 20.24 -53.96 -66.79
N VAL A 1136 19.32 -53.01 -66.77
CA VAL A 1136 18.08 -53.04 -67.54
C VAL A 1136 18.31 -52.34 -68.87
N MET A 1137 18.02 -53.02 -69.96
CA MET A 1137 18.23 -52.56 -71.33
C MET A 1137 16.95 -52.73 -72.14
N ASP A 1138 16.72 -51.85 -73.10
CA ASP A 1138 15.70 -51.98 -74.15
C ASP A 1138 16.29 -52.70 -75.37
N HIS A 1139 15.56 -53.65 -75.96
CA HIS A 1139 16.05 -54.38 -77.13
C HIS A 1139 15.60 -53.77 -78.46
N ASP A 1140 16.57 -53.29 -79.24
CA ASP A 1140 16.36 -52.80 -80.59
C ASP A 1140 16.72 -53.81 -81.69
N LEU A 1141 15.83 -53.94 -82.68
CA LEU A 1141 16.01 -54.85 -83.82
C LEU A 1141 17.05 -54.37 -84.86
N MET A 1142 17.28 -53.05 -84.95
CA MET A 1142 18.07 -52.44 -86.04
C MET A 1142 19.19 -51.51 -85.52
N TRP A 1143 19.25 -51.25 -84.22
CA TRP A 1143 20.18 -50.32 -83.55
C TRP A 1143 20.80 -51.00 -82.32
N SER A 1144 21.73 -50.31 -81.64
CA SER A 1144 22.23 -50.77 -80.34
C SER A 1144 21.17 -50.60 -79.27
N ASN A 1145 20.98 -51.62 -78.44
CA ASN A 1145 20.08 -51.60 -77.28
C ASN A 1145 20.29 -50.36 -76.39
N ASP A 1146 19.19 -49.73 -75.97
CA ASP A 1146 19.19 -48.53 -75.12
C ASP A 1146 19.26 -48.87 -73.62
N PHE A 1147 19.98 -48.06 -72.85
CA PHE A 1147 20.10 -48.24 -71.40
C PHE A 1147 18.89 -47.67 -70.66
N GLU A 1148 18.23 -48.49 -69.83
CA GLU A 1148 17.06 -48.07 -69.06
C GLU A 1148 17.34 -47.86 -67.57
N GLY A 1149 18.37 -48.50 -67.02
CA GLY A 1149 18.78 -48.29 -65.62
C GLY A 1149 19.68 -49.40 -65.06
N GLU A 1150 20.45 -49.07 -64.03
CA GLU A 1150 21.27 -50.04 -63.28
C GLU A 1150 20.86 -50.12 -61.81
N ALA A 1151 21.00 -51.31 -61.22
CA ALA A 1151 20.83 -51.53 -59.80
C ALA A 1151 21.90 -52.46 -59.23
N PHE A 1152 22.21 -52.29 -57.95
CA PHE A 1152 23.24 -53.05 -57.23
C PHE A 1152 22.66 -53.72 -55.99
N LEU A 1153 23.16 -54.92 -55.70
CA LEU A 1153 22.84 -55.68 -54.49
C LEU A 1153 24.11 -56.29 -53.90
N GLU A 1154 24.38 -56.05 -52.62
CA GLU A 1154 25.60 -56.54 -51.97
C GLU A 1154 25.50 -58.05 -51.68
N ILE A 1155 26.48 -58.83 -52.14
CA ILE A 1155 26.45 -60.29 -52.06
C ILE A 1155 26.56 -60.75 -50.60
N SER A 1156 27.47 -60.17 -49.82
CA SER A 1156 27.67 -60.52 -48.39
C SER A 1156 26.46 -60.26 -47.49
N LYS A 1157 25.42 -59.56 -47.96
CA LYS A 1157 24.19 -59.31 -47.20
C LYS A 1157 23.05 -60.27 -47.56
N LEU A 1158 23.29 -61.23 -48.46
CA LEU A 1158 22.25 -62.13 -48.93
C LEU A 1158 21.93 -63.26 -47.93
N PRO A 1159 20.66 -63.69 -47.87
CA PRO A 1159 20.27 -64.82 -47.05
C PRO A 1159 20.96 -66.12 -47.51
N GLY A 1160 21.35 -66.96 -46.56
CA GLY A 1160 22.02 -68.24 -46.80
C GLY A 1160 23.57 -68.18 -46.79
N ILE A 1161 24.15 -66.99 -46.67
CA ILE A 1161 25.58 -66.82 -46.38
C ILE A 1161 25.75 -66.79 -44.85
N PRO A 1162 26.70 -67.56 -44.26
CA PRO A 1162 26.87 -67.65 -42.81
C PRO A 1162 27.44 -66.33 -42.23
N HIS A 1163 26.54 -65.42 -41.88
CA HIS A 1163 26.82 -64.19 -41.15
C HIS A 1163 26.02 -64.22 -39.84
N ASP A 1164 26.59 -64.84 -38.79
CA ASP A 1164 26.02 -64.97 -37.44
C ASP A 1164 24.61 -65.62 -37.30
N SER A 1165 24.60 -66.86 -36.82
CA SER A 1165 23.56 -67.54 -36.01
C SER A 1165 22.11 -67.72 -36.52
N THR A 1166 21.70 -67.27 -37.70
CA THR A 1166 20.37 -67.62 -38.26
C THR A 1166 20.46 -68.20 -39.67
N ASN A 1167 20.66 -69.51 -39.75
CA ASN A 1167 20.52 -70.29 -41.00
C ASN A 1167 19.03 -70.38 -41.39
N ASP A 1168 18.50 -69.33 -42.03
CA ASP A 1168 17.16 -69.37 -42.64
C ASP A 1168 17.23 -70.09 -44.00
N CYS A 1169 17.27 -71.43 -44.00
CA CYS A 1169 17.16 -72.25 -45.20
C CYS A 1169 15.70 -72.39 -45.64
N ARG A 1170 15.07 -71.30 -46.07
CA ARG A 1170 13.72 -71.32 -46.65
C ARG A 1170 13.76 -71.48 -48.18
N PRO A 1171 12.78 -72.16 -48.80
CA PRO A 1171 12.65 -72.22 -50.26
C PRO A 1171 12.57 -70.83 -50.89
N LEU A 1172 13.15 -70.63 -52.08
CA LEU A 1172 13.23 -69.35 -52.81
C LEU A 1172 11.90 -68.59 -52.87
N ASP A 1173 10.78 -69.31 -53.03
CA ASP A 1173 9.46 -68.71 -53.22
C ASP A 1173 8.89 -68.08 -51.92
N GLU A 1174 9.43 -68.44 -50.75
CA GLU A 1174 9.08 -67.89 -49.43
C GLU A 1174 9.95 -66.67 -49.04
N LEU A 1175 11.00 -66.37 -49.82
CA LEU A 1175 11.83 -65.19 -49.58
C LEU A 1175 11.09 -63.91 -49.98
N LYS A 1176 11.26 -62.87 -49.16
CA LYS A 1176 10.72 -61.54 -49.45
C LYS A 1176 11.35 -61.01 -50.75
N LYS A 1177 10.52 -60.43 -51.61
CA LYS A 1177 10.97 -59.76 -52.83
C LYS A 1177 11.81 -58.53 -52.43
N ILE A 1178 12.98 -58.37 -53.05
CA ILE A 1178 13.85 -57.21 -52.89
C ILE A 1178 13.45 -56.20 -53.98
N GLU A 1179 13.08 -54.99 -53.54
CA GLU A 1179 12.79 -53.86 -54.41
C GLU A 1179 14.05 -52.99 -54.54
N LEU A 1180 14.55 -52.83 -55.75
CA LEU A 1180 15.72 -52.01 -56.06
C LEU A 1180 15.29 -50.83 -56.95
N SER A 1181 15.61 -49.61 -56.53
CA SER A 1181 15.43 -48.42 -57.37
C SER A 1181 16.50 -48.40 -58.47
N LEU A 1182 16.09 -48.15 -59.71
CA LEU A 1182 17.03 -48.03 -60.83
C LEU A 1182 17.74 -46.67 -60.78
N THR A 1183 19.01 -46.67 -61.13
CA THR A 1183 19.88 -45.48 -61.14
C THR A 1183 20.55 -45.33 -62.50
N HIS A 1184 21.04 -44.11 -62.80
CA HIS A 1184 21.81 -43.84 -64.00
C HIS A 1184 23.31 -43.74 -63.66
N PRO A 1185 24.22 -44.31 -64.45
CA PRO A 1185 25.67 -44.18 -64.23
C PRO A 1185 26.14 -42.72 -64.06
N LYS A 1186 25.57 -41.80 -64.86
CA LYS A 1186 25.83 -40.33 -64.85
C LYS A 1186 25.17 -39.52 -63.72
N ALA A 1187 24.29 -40.10 -62.89
CA ALA A 1187 23.44 -39.31 -61.98
C ALA A 1187 24.24 -38.43 -60.98
N VAL A 1188 25.37 -38.92 -60.47
CA VAL A 1188 26.32 -38.15 -59.66
C VAL A 1188 27.74 -38.39 -60.18
N ARG A 1189 28.49 -37.30 -60.44
CA ARG A 1189 29.93 -37.39 -60.75
C ARG A 1189 30.67 -37.99 -59.55
N SER A 1190 31.12 -39.24 -59.67
CA SER A 1190 31.95 -39.85 -58.64
C SER A 1190 33.38 -39.34 -58.74
N ARG A 1191 33.85 -38.69 -57.67
CA ARG A 1191 35.24 -38.25 -57.53
C ARG A 1191 36.22 -39.43 -57.57
N ILE A 1192 35.76 -40.66 -57.27
CA ILE A 1192 36.58 -41.88 -57.37
C ILE A 1192 36.93 -42.17 -58.84
N ILE A 1193 35.98 -41.98 -59.77
CA ILE A 1193 36.24 -42.18 -61.21
C ILE A 1193 37.27 -41.16 -61.72
N GLU A 1194 37.14 -39.88 -61.33
CA GLU A 1194 38.10 -38.83 -61.69
C GLU A 1194 39.53 -39.14 -61.16
N ILE A 1195 39.64 -39.74 -59.98
CA ILE A 1195 40.92 -40.17 -59.41
C ILE A 1195 41.48 -41.39 -60.15
N LEU A 1196 40.63 -42.35 -60.54
CA LEU A 1196 41.04 -43.52 -61.31
C LEU A 1196 41.49 -43.15 -62.74
N GLU A 1197 40.88 -42.13 -63.35
CA GLU A 1197 41.28 -41.56 -64.66
C GLU A 1197 42.72 -41.04 -64.67
N GLN A 1198 43.19 -40.53 -63.52
CA GLN A 1198 44.56 -40.02 -63.38
C GLN A 1198 45.60 -41.13 -63.27
N ARG A 1199 45.21 -42.40 -63.09
CA ARG A 1199 46.11 -43.55 -62.95
C ARG A 1199 46.48 -44.14 -64.32
N LEU A 1200 47.09 -43.33 -65.17
CA LEU A 1200 47.44 -43.66 -66.56
C LEU A 1200 48.43 -44.84 -66.72
N SER A 1201 49.09 -45.28 -65.65
CA SER A 1201 49.98 -46.44 -65.65
C SER A 1201 49.34 -47.74 -65.17
N ASP A 1202 48.13 -47.69 -64.61
CA ASP A 1202 47.41 -48.85 -64.07
C ASP A 1202 46.37 -49.35 -65.08
N LYS A 1203 46.66 -50.48 -65.73
CA LYS A 1203 45.77 -51.12 -66.71
C LYS A 1203 44.38 -51.43 -66.14
N THR A 1204 44.28 -51.76 -64.85
CA THR A 1204 43.01 -52.09 -64.19
C THR A 1204 42.14 -50.85 -64.01
N ALA A 1205 42.76 -49.72 -63.64
CA ALA A 1205 42.07 -48.45 -63.52
C ALA A 1205 41.57 -47.96 -64.89
N ILE A 1206 42.43 -48.03 -65.92
CA ILE A 1206 42.09 -47.63 -67.30
C ILE A 1206 40.91 -48.43 -67.83
N GLU A 1207 40.96 -49.76 -67.70
CA GLU A 1207 39.91 -50.63 -68.21
C GLU A 1207 38.59 -50.44 -67.45
N PHE A 1208 38.64 -50.26 -66.13
CA PHE A 1208 37.46 -49.98 -65.32
C PHE A 1208 36.81 -48.65 -65.69
N VAL A 1209 37.61 -47.59 -65.82
CA VAL A 1209 37.15 -46.26 -66.24
C VAL A 1209 36.54 -46.32 -67.64
N ARG A 1210 37.20 -46.99 -68.60
CA ARG A 1210 36.69 -47.15 -69.97
C ARG A 1210 35.30 -47.79 -69.98
N GLN A 1211 35.14 -48.92 -69.27
CA GLN A 1211 33.84 -49.61 -69.15
C GLN A 1211 32.77 -48.72 -68.53
N ARG A 1212 33.12 -47.90 -67.52
CA ARG A 1212 32.16 -47.00 -66.86
C ARG A 1212 31.81 -45.79 -67.73
N ARG A 1213 32.77 -45.20 -68.45
CA ARG A 1213 32.50 -44.09 -69.39
C ARG A 1213 31.68 -44.54 -70.60
N GLU A 1214 31.87 -45.78 -71.07
CA GLU A 1214 31.02 -46.38 -72.09
C GLU A 1214 29.58 -46.53 -71.60
N ALA A 1215 29.38 -47.09 -70.40
CA ALA A 1215 28.05 -47.20 -69.78
C ALA A 1215 27.41 -45.85 -69.44
N GLU A 1216 28.20 -44.82 -69.15
CA GLU A 1216 27.70 -43.46 -68.96
C GLU A 1216 27.26 -42.80 -70.27
N ASN A 1217 27.92 -43.10 -71.40
CA ASN A 1217 27.67 -42.47 -72.70
C ASN A 1217 26.51 -43.11 -73.48
N GLN A 1218 26.20 -44.37 -73.17
CA GLN A 1218 24.90 -44.99 -73.45
C GLN A 1218 23.83 -44.32 -72.60
#